data_AF-A0A2U1EXC2-F1
#
_entry.id   AF-A0A2U1EXC2-F1
#
_cell.length_a   1.000
_cell.length_b   1.000
_cell.length_c   1.000
_cell.angle_alpha   90.00
_cell.angle_beta   90.00
_cell.angle_gamma   90.00
#
_symmetry.space_group_name_H-M   'P 1'
#
loop_
_entity.id
_entity.type
_entity.pdbx_description
1 polymer ?
#
loop_
_entity_poly.entity_id
_entity_poly.type
_entity_poly.pdbx_seq_one_letter_code
_entity_poly.pdbx_strand_id
1 'polypeptide(L)'
;MAVDAAPGAPPTDRAGAADERRAPRRRTWSVVLVPLAGLVAALHVVLRRPSLLVVAVLAGSGVPIIPADDDAGSITVGDVASVLLCAALVGVLLGRRRPVLPRRAALLLGAVALAAVVSTVTSVDPAGSLPGLLRWLQLFVLVPLGVVLVIRDRVDEVLVGAGVVGAAVVQGVVGVVQAATGTGASYGGEPIRAVGTYGADDIMGMATVVSFGLLVALAVALGRGPRGVRVAAGIVALGLVVPLLMSYSRGSWIGVLVGAFVVVLVARRRALAVGAVGLAAAGVIVVGLGSGPTELGRPNLVQERATSIVASVSGQADQSVGDRYGLWQAATGIWAEHPVSGIGLRAFPEGRDAHAPLALSSGSDVQLSGERFHREPLLSPHSLYLLVLAEQGVLGAIALVALLVVALVAGLHRAVRSVRGGGGASGVAACGLLVFLLVTFVYGDIGGPSSTAIAVGLGLTLWWSLGSRHPGEPVPTPAIRLRPEPGAATPTPAKVTGPPDGAGTSSRSGRFLVRASILSIALVTFGSLLGLVRDLLVAGLFGATAQTDAFLLGWMVTETAQPLLIEGAMALVFVPAFVRAAAAEDPKRALRELVERSLPAIALVLVALSVLVVIFAPFLVGVIAPGLADPALAATSMRVAALGLVFIGVAGYLSAFLRGHDVFGPPAAVSTACNVGLIVTLVALHQRIGVLAAVIGIVVGTVCMVAVLLPSAWRRVPWPRRIRRFDAVVLAALLPVGAYILLRQGQIYIERFLGSWLEPGSISHLNYAQKVGQLPATLALLIATVTFPVLARSAAAGRTDRVRARLVTDLHVITAIVLLSTAFLVLFAGPVVDLLLGRGNFTPEDVSATAGILQVYVLGLVGQGVVEVLCRSFFSRDRPSWYPAVVMVGGLVVTAVVGALLLGSLGAPGIALANAAGITAVALLLVPGSGLDLDRRALPRLARSASLLLLPTAAAAAAGVFLAGVLDGAPPLRAVLVGGTGMTIAFGLVLLAHERWMPGRALLARARTSTPEEVR
;
A
#
# COMPACT_ATOMS: atom_id res chain seq x y z
N MET A 1 -78.94 19.90 -43.57
CA MET A 1 -79.34 20.74 -44.71
C MET A 1 -78.18 21.66 -45.04
N ALA A 2 -77.73 21.63 -46.28
CA ALA A 2 -76.85 22.67 -46.83
C ALA A 2 -77.63 24.00 -46.95
N VAL A 3 -76.89 25.12 -47.09
CA VAL A 3 -77.13 26.26 -48.01
C VAL A 3 -76.74 27.61 -47.38
N ASP A 4 -75.97 28.36 -48.19
CA ASP A 4 -75.66 29.80 -48.28
C ASP A 4 -74.78 30.53 -47.24
N ALA A 5 -73.68 31.24 -47.55
CA ALA A 5 -73.08 31.92 -48.73
C ALA A 5 -73.12 33.46 -48.65
N ALA A 6 -71.94 34.07 -48.38
CA ALA A 6 -71.33 35.32 -48.93
C ALA A 6 -72.17 36.63 -48.91
N PRO A 7 -71.72 37.83 -49.39
CA PRO A 7 -70.45 38.26 -50.03
C PRO A 7 -69.92 39.68 -49.63
N GLY A 8 -68.84 40.17 -50.26
CA GLY A 8 -68.63 41.63 -50.46
C GLY A 8 -67.18 42.18 -50.59
N ALA A 9 -66.70 42.28 -51.84
CA ALA A 9 -65.48 42.84 -52.47
C ALA A 9 -65.13 44.35 -52.16
N PRO A 10 -64.13 45.07 -52.79
CA PRO A 10 -63.42 44.86 -54.09
C PRO A 10 -61.92 45.39 -54.19
N PRO A 11 -61.29 45.72 -55.37
CA PRO A 11 -60.54 44.80 -56.27
C PRO A 11 -59.22 45.36 -56.92
N THR A 12 -58.77 44.66 -57.99
CA THR A 12 -57.84 45.00 -59.13
C THR A 12 -56.39 44.48 -59.05
N ASP A 13 -55.73 43.90 -60.08
CA ASP A 13 -56.08 43.54 -61.46
C ASP A 13 -55.11 42.49 -62.06
N ARG A 14 -55.61 41.76 -63.07
CA ARG A 14 -54.97 41.11 -64.25
C ARG A 14 -54.13 39.82 -64.21
N ALA A 15 -54.56 38.91 -65.09
CA ALA A 15 -53.87 37.73 -65.61
C ALA A 15 -53.38 37.95 -67.07
N GLY A 16 -52.39 37.16 -67.51
CA GLY A 16 -51.93 37.05 -68.90
C GLY A 16 -50.94 35.89 -69.07
N ALA A 17 -51.14 35.08 -70.11
CA ALA A 17 -50.61 33.72 -70.33
C ALA A 17 -49.16 33.62 -70.87
N ALA A 18 -48.52 32.43 -70.72
CA ALA A 18 -48.03 31.58 -71.82
C ALA A 18 -46.87 30.59 -71.42
N ASP A 19 -47.10 29.32 -71.74
CA ASP A 19 -46.23 28.32 -72.42
C ASP A 19 -45.24 27.37 -71.70
N GLU A 20 -45.19 26.15 -72.27
CA GLU A 20 -44.67 24.85 -71.83
C GLU A 20 -43.13 24.67 -71.90
N ARG A 21 -42.55 23.77 -71.06
CA ARG A 21 -41.60 22.67 -71.42
C ARG A 21 -40.92 21.97 -70.21
N ARG A 22 -41.12 20.64 -70.13
CA ARG A 22 -40.27 19.50 -69.69
C ARG A 22 -39.13 19.62 -68.62
N ALA A 23 -39.24 18.70 -67.64
CA ALA A 23 -38.22 17.78 -67.07
C ALA A 23 -37.47 18.17 -65.74
N PRO A 24 -36.79 17.21 -65.03
CA PRO A 24 -37.40 16.39 -63.98
C PRO A 24 -36.56 16.25 -62.67
N ARG A 25 -37.12 15.54 -61.66
CA ARG A 25 -36.45 14.84 -60.54
C ARG A 25 -35.51 15.66 -59.60
N ARG A 26 -36.09 16.27 -58.56
CA ARG A 26 -35.38 16.68 -57.31
C ARG A 26 -35.71 15.75 -56.12
N ARG A 27 -35.53 14.43 -56.26
CA ARG A 27 -35.80 13.46 -55.17
C ARG A 27 -34.60 12.61 -54.73
N THR A 28 -33.39 12.96 -55.15
CA THR A 28 -32.14 12.23 -54.82
C THR A 28 -31.23 12.95 -53.82
N TRP A 29 -31.47 14.24 -53.51
CA TRP A 29 -30.58 15.01 -52.62
C TRP A 29 -30.90 14.89 -51.13
N SER A 30 -32.11 14.45 -50.77
CA SER A 30 -32.52 14.29 -49.36
C SER A 30 -31.91 13.07 -48.66
N VAL A 31 -31.42 12.07 -49.40
CA VAL A 31 -30.76 10.88 -48.82
C VAL A 31 -29.29 11.15 -48.46
N VAL A 32 -28.66 12.16 -49.09
CA VAL A 32 -27.25 12.52 -48.84
C VAL A 32 -27.11 13.72 -47.89
N LEU A 33 -28.05 14.67 -47.89
CA LEU A 33 -27.97 15.88 -47.04
C LEU A 33 -28.31 15.65 -45.56
N VAL A 34 -29.17 14.69 -45.24
CA VAL A 34 -29.51 14.35 -43.83
C VAL A 34 -28.32 13.77 -43.06
N PRO A 35 -27.54 12.79 -43.59
CA PRO A 35 -26.33 12.33 -42.91
C PRO A 35 -25.23 13.39 -42.89
N LEU A 36 -25.12 14.26 -43.90
CA LEU A 36 -24.14 15.35 -43.93
C LEU A 36 -24.44 16.43 -42.87
N ALA A 37 -25.71 16.82 -42.70
CA ALA A 37 -26.12 17.75 -41.65
C ALA A 37 -25.93 17.15 -40.24
N GLY A 38 -26.21 15.85 -40.07
CA GLY A 38 -25.91 15.11 -38.84
C GLY A 38 -24.42 15.03 -38.53
N LEU A 39 -23.57 14.80 -39.55
CA LEU A 39 -22.11 14.76 -39.43
C LEU A 39 -21.54 16.15 -39.10
N VAL A 40 -22.05 17.21 -39.74
CA VAL A 40 -21.67 18.60 -39.44
C VAL A 40 -22.10 18.99 -38.02
N ALA A 41 -23.30 18.60 -37.59
CA ALA A 41 -23.76 18.84 -36.21
C ALA A 41 -22.92 18.06 -35.18
N ALA A 42 -22.61 16.80 -35.44
CA ALA A 42 -21.73 15.98 -34.60
C ALA A 42 -20.32 16.58 -34.52
N LEU A 43 -19.76 17.02 -35.64
CA LEU A 43 -18.47 17.70 -35.70
C LEU A 43 -18.51 19.02 -34.92
N HIS A 44 -19.61 19.79 -35.00
CA HIS A 44 -19.79 21.02 -34.25
C HIS A 44 -19.87 20.77 -32.73
N VAL A 45 -20.51 19.68 -32.30
CA VAL A 45 -20.58 19.26 -30.90
C VAL A 45 -19.21 18.82 -30.39
N VAL A 46 -18.47 18.03 -31.17
CA VAL A 46 -17.10 17.58 -30.84
C VAL A 46 -16.13 18.75 -30.77
N LEU A 47 -16.21 19.72 -31.69
CA LEU A 47 -15.39 20.93 -31.66
C LEU A 47 -15.70 21.82 -30.44
N ARG A 48 -16.96 21.85 -29.99
CA ARG A 48 -17.36 22.56 -28.76
C ARG A 48 -16.89 21.85 -27.49
N ARG A 49 -16.90 20.52 -27.48
CA ARG A 49 -16.53 19.67 -26.34
C ARG A 49 -15.59 18.53 -26.79
N PRO A 50 -14.28 18.81 -26.90
CA PRO A 50 -13.32 17.80 -27.36
C PRO A 50 -13.17 16.61 -26.38
N SER A 51 -13.72 16.69 -25.17
CA SER A 51 -13.76 15.61 -24.17
C SER A 51 -14.53 14.38 -24.65
N LEU A 52 -15.44 14.56 -25.62
CA LEU A 52 -16.11 13.47 -26.32
C LEU A 52 -15.15 12.59 -27.13
N LEU A 53 -14.02 13.13 -27.62
CA LEU A 53 -13.01 12.33 -28.32
C LEU A 53 -12.31 11.36 -27.36
N VAL A 54 -12.13 11.73 -26.09
CA VAL A 54 -11.58 10.82 -25.06
C VAL A 54 -12.53 9.66 -24.80
N VAL A 55 -13.84 9.93 -24.76
CA VAL A 55 -14.87 8.89 -24.64
C VAL A 55 -14.88 7.99 -25.88
N ALA A 56 -14.72 8.56 -27.08
CA ALA A 56 -14.62 7.80 -28.33
C ALA A 56 -13.38 6.90 -28.37
N VAL A 57 -12.22 7.36 -27.87
CA VAL A 57 -11.01 6.53 -27.73
C VAL A 57 -11.29 5.33 -26.82
N LEU A 58 -11.90 5.54 -25.65
CA LEU A 58 -12.23 4.46 -24.72
C LEU A 58 -13.21 3.45 -25.34
N ALA A 59 -14.31 3.94 -25.94
CA ALA A 59 -15.33 3.10 -26.54
C ALA A 59 -14.81 2.32 -27.76
N GLY A 60 -13.92 2.93 -28.55
CA GLY A 60 -13.37 2.33 -29.77
C GLY A 60 -12.12 1.46 -29.54
N SER A 61 -11.50 1.49 -28.36
CA SER A 61 -10.23 0.79 -28.10
C SER A 61 -10.31 -0.73 -28.22
N GLY A 62 -11.50 -1.32 -28.07
CA GLY A 62 -11.73 -2.75 -28.26
C GLY A 62 -12.44 -3.10 -29.57
N VAL A 63 -12.52 -2.18 -30.54
CA VAL A 63 -13.20 -2.42 -31.82
C VAL A 63 -12.17 -2.34 -32.95
N PRO A 64 -11.79 -3.47 -33.58
CA PRO A 64 -10.83 -3.47 -34.67
C PRO A 64 -11.43 -2.86 -35.95
N ILE A 65 -10.61 -2.16 -36.74
CA ILE A 65 -10.95 -1.68 -38.09
C ILE A 65 -10.31 -2.58 -39.14
N ILE A 66 -9.08 -3.06 -38.89
CA ILE A 66 -8.32 -3.92 -39.79
C ILE A 66 -7.82 -5.11 -38.97
N PRO A 67 -8.19 -6.36 -39.32
CA PRO A 67 -7.61 -7.57 -38.73
C PRO A 67 -6.09 -7.57 -38.92
N ALA A 68 -5.33 -7.95 -37.90
CA ALA A 68 -3.88 -7.99 -37.99
C ALA A 68 -3.43 -9.20 -38.84
N ASP A 69 -2.59 -8.96 -39.84
CA ASP A 69 -1.64 -9.97 -40.34
C ASP A 69 -0.33 -9.83 -39.53
N ASP A 70 0.39 -10.96 -39.45
CA ASP A 70 1.39 -11.43 -38.46
C ASP A 70 2.45 -10.49 -37.83
N ASP A 71 2.51 -9.18 -38.08
CA ASP A 71 3.56 -8.33 -37.48
C ASP A 71 3.14 -6.92 -37.02
N ALA A 72 1.94 -6.42 -37.38
CA ALA A 72 1.65 -4.98 -37.25
C ALA A 72 0.72 -4.56 -36.11
N GLY A 73 -0.04 -5.48 -35.50
CA GLY A 73 -1.10 -5.16 -34.54
C GLY A 73 -2.33 -4.52 -35.20
N SER A 74 -3.54 -4.87 -34.73
CA SER A 74 -4.78 -4.40 -35.35
C SER A 74 -5.00 -2.90 -35.06
N ILE A 75 -5.28 -2.12 -36.11
CA ILE A 75 -5.67 -0.71 -35.96
C ILE A 75 -7.11 -0.68 -35.44
N THR A 76 -7.34 -0.01 -34.32
CA THR A 76 -8.67 0.09 -33.72
C THR A 76 -9.37 1.41 -34.02
N VAL A 77 -10.69 1.43 -33.80
CA VAL A 77 -11.48 2.67 -33.77
C VAL A 77 -10.92 3.64 -32.72
N GLY A 78 -10.39 3.10 -31.61
CA GLY A 78 -9.71 3.88 -30.58
C GLY A 78 -8.44 4.58 -31.08
N ASP A 79 -7.66 3.91 -31.92
CA ASP A 79 -6.45 4.50 -32.54
C ASP A 79 -6.80 5.67 -33.44
N VAL A 80 -7.79 5.51 -34.32
CA VAL A 80 -8.27 6.59 -35.20
C VAL A 80 -8.82 7.75 -34.37
N ALA A 81 -9.63 7.47 -33.34
CA ALA A 81 -10.14 8.49 -32.42
C ALA A 81 -9.01 9.23 -31.68
N SER A 82 -7.91 8.55 -31.38
CA SER A 82 -6.76 9.14 -30.69
C SER A 82 -5.97 10.09 -31.60
N VAL A 83 -5.90 9.81 -32.90
CA VAL A 83 -5.33 10.72 -33.91
C VAL A 83 -6.19 11.97 -34.03
N LEU A 84 -7.52 11.83 -34.06
CA LEU A 84 -8.45 12.97 -34.05
C LEU A 84 -8.33 13.79 -32.75
N LEU A 85 -8.12 13.15 -31.60
CA LEU A 85 -7.82 13.82 -30.33
C LEU A 85 -6.52 14.64 -30.41
N CYS A 86 -5.48 14.10 -31.05
CA CYS A 86 -4.21 14.81 -31.28
C CYS A 86 -4.38 16.00 -32.25
N ALA A 87 -5.17 15.84 -33.33
CA ALA A 87 -5.48 16.93 -34.25
C ALA A 87 -6.28 18.06 -33.57
N ALA A 88 -7.24 17.69 -32.71
CA ALA A 88 -7.98 18.64 -31.89
C ALA A 88 -7.05 19.39 -30.90
N LEU A 89 -6.03 18.72 -30.35
CA LEU A 89 -5.01 19.34 -29.51
C LEU A 89 -4.22 20.42 -30.27
N VAL A 90 -3.83 20.16 -31.51
CA VAL A 90 -3.17 21.17 -32.38
C VAL A 90 -4.09 22.38 -32.60
N GLY A 91 -5.37 22.16 -32.90
CA GLY A 91 -6.35 23.24 -33.04
C GLY A 91 -6.54 24.06 -31.75
N VAL A 92 -6.52 23.41 -30.58
CA VAL A 92 -6.61 24.09 -29.27
C VAL A 92 -5.35 24.90 -28.95
N LEU A 93 -4.17 24.43 -29.36
CA LEU A 93 -2.90 25.14 -29.18
C LEU A 93 -2.81 26.36 -30.11
N LEU A 94 -3.23 26.23 -31.37
CA LEU A 94 -3.23 27.31 -32.36
C LEU A 94 -4.30 28.38 -32.09
N GLY A 95 -5.47 27.99 -31.57
CA GLY A 95 -6.60 28.90 -31.30
C GLY A 95 -6.50 29.70 -30.00
N ARG A 96 -5.57 29.37 -29.09
CA ARG A 96 -5.43 30.06 -27.78
C ARG A 96 -4.24 31.02 -27.79
N ARG A 97 -4.48 32.31 -27.54
CA ARG A 97 -3.41 33.35 -27.40
C ARG A 97 -2.40 33.05 -26.28
N ARG A 98 -2.71 32.18 -25.31
CA ARG A 98 -1.77 31.61 -24.32
C ARG A 98 -2.22 30.20 -23.88
N PRO A 99 -1.64 29.10 -24.39
CA PRO A 99 -1.91 27.79 -23.84
C PRO A 99 -1.22 27.66 -22.46
N VAL A 100 -2.00 27.42 -21.40
CA VAL A 100 -1.44 27.12 -20.07
C VAL A 100 -1.10 25.62 -20.03
N LEU A 101 -0.07 25.20 -20.78
CA LEU A 101 0.53 23.89 -20.60
C LEU A 101 1.17 23.86 -19.21
N PRO A 102 0.81 22.92 -18.31
CA PRO A 102 1.45 22.86 -17.01
C PRO A 102 2.94 22.57 -17.20
N ARG A 103 3.82 23.49 -16.78
CA ARG A 103 5.28 23.38 -16.99
C ARG A 103 5.86 22.02 -16.57
N ARG A 104 5.31 21.44 -15.50
CA ARG A 104 5.72 20.11 -15.01
C ARG A 104 5.29 18.97 -15.93
N ALA A 105 4.08 19.02 -16.46
CA ALA A 105 3.61 18.02 -17.42
C ALA A 105 4.40 18.12 -18.73
N ALA A 106 4.65 19.34 -19.21
CA ALA A 106 5.46 19.59 -20.41
C ALA A 106 6.88 19.03 -20.27
N LEU A 107 7.54 19.28 -19.13
CA LEU A 107 8.91 18.84 -18.89
C LEU A 107 9.01 17.31 -18.78
N LEU A 108 8.07 16.67 -18.08
CA LEU A 108 8.10 15.21 -17.89
C LEU A 108 7.74 14.46 -19.18
N LEU A 109 6.68 14.88 -19.87
CA LEU A 109 6.29 14.27 -21.15
C LEU A 109 7.33 14.56 -22.23
N GLY A 110 7.94 15.76 -22.21
CA GLY A 110 9.06 16.10 -23.08
C GLY A 110 10.31 15.27 -22.82
N ALA A 111 10.61 14.93 -21.56
CA ALA A 111 11.71 14.01 -21.23
C ALA A 111 11.45 12.60 -21.76
N VAL A 112 10.22 12.09 -21.65
CA VAL A 112 9.83 10.78 -22.21
C VAL A 112 9.91 10.78 -23.74
N ALA A 113 9.45 11.85 -24.39
CA ALA A 113 9.55 12.01 -25.84
C ALA A 113 11.01 12.07 -26.30
N LEU A 114 11.84 12.88 -25.63
CA LEU A 114 13.25 13.02 -25.94
C LEU A 114 13.98 11.68 -25.76
N ALA A 115 13.67 10.93 -24.71
CA ALA A 115 14.28 9.64 -24.48
C ALA A 115 13.97 8.63 -25.59
N ALA A 116 12.71 8.58 -26.04
CA ALA A 116 12.30 7.76 -27.16
C ALA A 116 12.98 8.16 -28.47
N VAL A 117 13.06 9.47 -28.76
CA VAL A 117 13.75 9.97 -29.96
C VAL A 117 15.24 9.64 -29.94
N VAL A 118 15.91 9.83 -28.80
CA VAL A 118 17.33 9.49 -28.65
C VAL A 118 17.53 7.99 -28.89
N SER A 119 16.73 7.14 -28.24
CA SER A 119 16.76 5.69 -28.45
C SER A 119 16.60 5.30 -29.92
N THR A 120 15.59 5.84 -30.63
CA THR A 120 15.37 5.59 -32.07
C THR A 120 16.49 6.09 -32.95
N VAL A 121 17.09 7.25 -32.66
CA VAL A 121 18.19 7.79 -33.48
C VAL A 121 19.48 7.01 -33.25
N THR A 122 19.68 6.48 -32.04
CA THR A 122 20.86 5.68 -31.68
C THR A 122 20.67 4.17 -31.89
N SER A 123 19.52 3.73 -32.40
CA SER A 123 19.24 2.31 -32.59
C SER A 123 20.05 1.73 -33.75
N VAL A 124 20.15 0.39 -33.77
CA VAL A 124 20.85 -0.35 -34.83
C VAL A 124 20.14 -0.17 -36.18
N ASP A 125 18.80 -0.11 -36.17
CA ASP A 125 17.97 0.26 -37.31
C ASP A 125 16.99 1.40 -36.96
N PRO A 126 17.37 2.66 -37.22
CA PRO A 126 16.50 3.82 -36.99
C PRO A 126 15.22 3.80 -37.84
N ALA A 127 15.25 3.20 -39.04
CA ALA A 127 14.09 3.14 -39.93
C ALA A 127 13.06 2.12 -39.41
N GLY A 128 13.51 0.93 -39.01
CA GLY A 128 12.67 -0.09 -38.37
C GLY A 128 12.13 0.33 -37.01
N SER A 129 12.85 1.21 -36.29
CA SER A 129 12.42 1.75 -34.98
C SER A 129 11.36 2.87 -35.09
N LEU A 130 11.11 3.42 -36.27
CA LEU A 130 10.23 4.59 -36.46
C LEU A 130 8.75 4.31 -36.12
N PRO A 131 8.14 3.17 -36.52
CA PRO A 131 6.78 2.83 -36.09
C PRO A 131 6.67 2.68 -34.56
N GLY A 132 7.70 2.13 -33.92
CA GLY A 132 7.80 2.03 -32.46
C GLY A 132 7.82 3.40 -31.79
N LEU A 133 8.58 4.35 -32.33
CA LEU A 133 8.59 5.75 -31.87
C LEU A 133 7.22 6.41 -31.97
N LEU A 134 6.54 6.28 -33.12
CA LEU A 134 5.23 6.88 -33.33
C LEU A 134 4.20 6.32 -32.33
N ARG A 135 4.20 4.99 -32.13
CA ARG A 135 3.33 4.33 -31.16
C ARG A 135 3.66 4.77 -29.73
N TRP A 136 4.93 4.85 -29.38
CA TRP A 136 5.36 5.29 -28.05
C TRP A 136 4.94 6.73 -27.75
N LEU A 137 5.15 7.64 -28.71
CA LEU A 137 4.73 9.03 -28.60
C LEU A 137 3.21 9.13 -28.48
N GLN A 138 2.44 8.36 -29.25
CA GLN A 138 0.98 8.30 -29.14
C GLN A 138 0.56 7.92 -27.70
N LEU A 139 1.11 6.84 -27.15
CA LEU A 139 0.67 6.24 -25.89
C LEU A 139 1.13 7.00 -24.64
N PHE A 140 2.38 7.46 -24.61
CA PHE A 140 2.97 8.05 -23.40
C PHE A 140 3.04 9.58 -23.43
N VAL A 141 2.85 10.21 -24.59
CA VAL A 141 3.01 11.66 -24.75
C VAL A 141 1.72 12.30 -25.26
N LEU A 142 1.30 12.00 -26.49
CA LEU A 142 0.27 12.75 -27.20
C LEU A 142 -1.13 12.51 -26.65
N VAL A 143 -1.55 11.26 -26.46
CA VAL A 143 -2.87 10.93 -25.90
C VAL A 143 -2.99 11.41 -24.45
N PRO A 144 -2.02 11.12 -23.55
CA PRO A 144 -2.06 11.64 -22.18
C PRO A 144 -2.12 13.17 -22.14
N LEU A 145 -1.36 13.86 -23.00
CA LEU A 145 -1.40 15.33 -23.12
C LEU A 145 -2.74 15.83 -23.65
N GLY A 146 -3.33 15.12 -24.62
CA GLY A 146 -4.68 15.34 -25.13
C GLY A 146 -5.71 15.37 -24.00
N VAL A 147 -5.73 14.35 -23.16
CA VAL A 147 -6.63 14.26 -22.00
C VAL A 147 -6.41 15.43 -21.03
N VAL A 148 -5.16 15.77 -20.72
CA VAL A 148 -4.81 16.91 -19.83
C VAL A 148 -5.35 18.24 -20.34
N LEU A 149 -5.31 18.49 -21.65
CA LEU A 149 -5.70 19.77 -22.24
C LEU A 149 -7.20 19.88 -22.54
N VAL A 150 -7.86 18.75 -22.73
CA VAL A 150 -9.26 18.67 -23.14
C VAL A 150 -10.23 18.75 -21.97
N ILE A 151 -9.86 18.26 -20.78
CA ILE A 151 -10.70 18.37 -19.58
C ILE A 151 -10.58 19.78 -18.98
N ARG A 152 -11.57 20.63 -19.24
CA ARG A 152 -11.53 22.06 -18.88
C ARG A 152 -12.39 22.40 -17.67
N ASP A 153 -13.53 21.75 -17.54
CA ASP A 153 -14.50 22.01 -16.48
C ASP A 153 -15.04 20.71 -15.86
N ARG A 154 -15.93 20.87 -14.87
CA ARG A 154 -16.54 19.75 -14.15
C ARG A 154 -17.43 18.87 -15.05
N VAL A 155 -17.96 19.43 -16.14
CA VAL A 155 -18.78 18.67 -17.09
C VAL A 155 -17.89 17.72 -17.87
N ASP A 156 -16.74 18.19 -18.36
CA ASP A 156 -15.75 17.34 -19.03
C ASP A 156 -15.23 16.23 -18.10
N GLU A 157 -14.97 16.56 -16.83
CA GLU A 157 -14.54 15.61 -15.80
C GLU A 157 -15.58 14.48 -15.59
N VAL A 158 -16.85 14.84 -15.43
CA VAL A 158 -17.95 13.87 -15.25
C VAL A 158 -18.14 13.05 -16.52
N LEU A 159 -18.08 13.68 -17.70
CA LEU A 159 -18.25 13.02 -18.98
C LEU A 159 -17.17 11.94 -19.21
N VAL A 160 -15.89 12.28 -18.99
CA VAL A 160 -14.80 11.32 -19.17
C VAL A 160 -14.86 10.22 -18.10
N GLY A 161 -15.16 10.57 -16.84
CA GLY A 161 -15.35 9.58 -15.78
C GLY A 161 -16.50 8.61 -16.07
N ALA A 162 -17.63 9.11 -16.58
CA ALA A 162 -18.76 8.31 -17.03
C ALA A 162 -18.39 7.45 -18.26
N GLY A 163 -17.58 7.97 -19.18
CA GLY A 163 -17.05 7.22 -20.32
C GLY A 163 -16.19 6.02 -19.90
N VAL A 164 -15.30 6.20 -18.91
CA VAL A 164 -14.49 5.10 -18.35
C VAL A 164 -15.37 4.02 -17.72
N VAL A 165 -16.35 4.42 -16.91
CA VAL A 165 -17.29 3.47 -16.27
C VAL A 165 -18.19 2.80 -17.31
N GLY A 166 -18.67 3.54 -18.32
CA GLY A 166 -19.49 3.01 -19.40
C GLY A 166 -18.76 1.98 -20.25
N ALA A 167 -17.52 2.28 -20.65
CA ALA A 167 -16.67 1.33 -21.37
C ALA A 167 -16.42 0.06 -20.55
N ALA A 168 -16.14 0.19 -19.25
CA ALA A 168 -15.98 -0.93 -18.33
C ALA A 168 -17.24 -1.80 -18.22
N VAL A 169 -18.42 -1.19 -18.15
CA VAL A 169 -19.69 -1.93 -18.10
C VAL A 169 -19.94 -2.67 -19.40
N VAL A 170 -19.75 -2.05 -20.56
CA VAL A 170 -19.91 -2.71 -21.86
C VAL A 170 -18.96 -3.89 -21.99
N GLN A 171 -17.66 -3.67 -21.75
CA GLN A 171 -16.64 -4.72 -21.82
C GLN A 171 -16.90 -5.84 -20.81
N GLY A 172 -17.32 -5.48 -19.60
CA GLY A 172 -17.68 -6.44 -18.56
C GLY A 172 -18.91 -7.27 -18.91
N VAL A 173 -19.96 -6.68 -19.47
CA VAL A 173 -21.16 -7.41 -19.90
C VAL A 173 -20.81 -8.38 -21.03
N VAL A 174 -20.07 -7.92 -22.05
CA VAL A 174 -19.60 -8.79 -23.13
C VAL A 174 -18.77 -9.96 -22.57
N GLY A 175 -17.84 -9.68 -21.66
CA GLY A 175 -17.04 -10.72 -21.01
C GLY A 175 -17.83 -11.72 -20.18
N VAL A 176 -18.83 -11.28 -19.43
CA VAL A 176 -19.72 -12.18 -18.68
C VAL A 176 -20.53 -13.06 -19.64
N VAL A 177 -21.04 -12.50 -20.73
CA VAL A 177 -21.73 -13.27 -21.77
C VAL A 177 -20.76 -14.31 -22.35
N GLN A 178 -19.55 -13.92 -22.74
CA GLN A 178 -18.53 -14.85 -23.26
C GLN A 178 -18.25 -16.02 -22.33
N ALA A 179 -18.05 -15.74 -21.04
CA ALA A 179 -17.81 -16.77 -20.03
C ALA A 179 -19.04 -17.67 -19.83
N ALA A 180 -20.25 -17.11 -19.88
CA ALA A 180 -21.50 -17.86 -19.72
C ALA A 180 -21.86 -18.72 -20.94
N THR A 181 -21.54 -18.26 -22.15
CA THR A 181 -21.86 -18.96 -23.41
C THR A 181 -20.71 -19.83 -23.93
N GLY A 182 -19.55 -19.82 -23.27
CA GLY A 182 -18.36 -20.56 -23.71
C GLY A 182 -17.78 -20.01 -25.02
N THR A 183 -17.91 -18.71 -25.26
CA THR A 183 -17.39 -18.02 -26.46
C THR A 183 -16.19 -17.11 -26.13
N GLY A 184 -15.58 -17.32 -24.97
CA GLY A 184 -14.39 -16.60 -24.51
C GLY A 184 -13.09 -17.16 -25.11
N ALA A 185 -11.96 -16.62 -24.62
CA ALA A 185 -10.65 -17.15 -24.97
C ALA A 185 -10.37 -18.46 -24.22
N SER A 186 -9.51 -19.29 -24.81
CA SER A 186 -9.08 -20.54 -24.20
C SER A 186 -8.27 -20.29 -22.91
N TYR A 187 -8.59 -21.04 -21.86
CA TYR A 187 -7.83 -21.09 -20.62
C TYR A 187 -7.91 -22.51 -20.07
N GLY A 188 -6.75 -23.17 -19.90
CA GLY A 188 -6.71 -24.59 -19.53
C GLY A 188 -7.34 -25.52 -20.58
N GLY A 189 -7.41 -25.10 -21.85
CA GLY A 189 -8.04 -25.86 -22.93
C GLY A 189 -9.55 -25.63 -23.11
N GLU A 190 -10.19 -24.85 -22.24
CA GLU A 190 -11.62 -24.52 -22.37
C GLU A 190 -11.85 -23.02 -22.70
N PRO A 191 -12.84 -22.68 -23.56
CA PRO A 191 -13.12 -21.29 -23.98
C PRO A 191 -13.91 -20.49 -22.91
N ILE A 192 -13.39 -20.43 -21.69
CA ILE A 192 -14.08 -19.89 -20.51
C ILE A 192 -13.60 -18.50 -20.09
N ARG A 193 -12.52 -17.97 -20.69
CA ARG A 193 -11.90 -16.73 -20.25
C ARG A 193 -12.59 -15.51 -20.87
N ALA A 194 -13.09 -14.62 -20.02
CA ALA A 194 -13.70 -13.37 -20.44
C ALA A 194 -12.63 -12.40 -20.96
N VAL A 195 -12.77 -11.97 -22.21
CA VAL A 195 -11.83 -11.07 -22.91
C VAL A 195 -12.47 -9.82 -23.49
N GLY A 196 -13.80 -9.68 -23.34
CA GLY A 196 -14.54 -8.55 -23.88
C GLY A 196 -14.43 -8.50 -25.40
N THR A 197 -14.51 -7.31 -25.98
CA THR A 197 -14.37 -7.14 -27.43
C THR A 197 -12.91 -7.16 -27.91
N TYR A 198 -11.94 -7.30 -27.00
CA TYR A 198 -10.50 -7.28 -27.31
C TYR A 198 -10.00 -8.59 -27.95
N GLY A 199 -10.73 -9.70 -27.78
CA GLY A 199 -10.36 -10.98 -28.36
C GLY A 199 -9.25 -11.71 -27.61
N ALA A 200 -8.81 -12.84 -28.15
CA ALA A 200 -7.78 -13.69 -27.54
C ALA A 200 -6.36 -13.12 -27.69
N ASP A 201 -6.14 -12.21 -28.64
CA ASP A 201 -4.83 -11.57 -28.88
C ASP A 201 -4.52 -10.46 -27.85
N ASP A 202 -5.55 -9.89 -27.19
CA ASP A 202 -5.39 -8.94 -26.09
C ASP A 202 -6.24 -9.34 -24.88
N ILE A 203 -5.79 -10.43 -24.26
CA ILE A 203 -6.46 -11.06 -23.12
C ILE A 203 -6.52 -10.14 -21.89
N MET A 204 -5.68 -9.10 -21.84
CA MET A 204 -5.63 -8.13 -20.74
C MET A 204 -6.49 -6.90 -20.95
N GLY A 205 -6.98 -6.67 -22.17
CA GLY A 205 -7.71 -5.45 -22.53
C GLY A 205 -8.97 -5.25 -21.70
N MET A 206 -9.87 -6.24 -21.67
CA MET A 206 -11.10 -6.15 -20.88
C MET A 206 -10.81 -5.99 -19.38
N ALA A 207 -9.90 -6.80 -18.85
CA ALA A 207 -9.55 -6.77 -17.42
C ALA A 207 -9.02 -5.39 -17.00
N THR A 208 -8.23 -4.74 -17.86
CA THR A 208 -7.68 -3.39 -17.64
C THR A 208 -8.77 -2.32 -17.64
N VAL A 209 -9.66 -2.31 -18.64
CA VAL A 209 -10.75 -1.33 -18.72
C VAL A 209 -11.76 -1.51 -17.59
N VAL A 210 -12.11 -2.76 -17.27
CA VAL A 210 -12.99 -3.09 -16.13
C VAL A 210 -12.38 -2.59 -14.82
N SER A 211 -11.06 -2.77 -14.64
CA SER A 211 -10.34 -2.28 -13.46
C SER A 211 -10.39 -0.76 -13.32
N PHE A 212 -10.23 -0.02 -14.43
CA PHE A 212 -10.37 1.44 -14.42
C PHE A 212 -11.78 1.87 -14.03
N GLY A 213 -12.81 1.28 -14.65
CA GLY A 213 -14.21 1.57 -14.31
C GLY A 213 -14.54 1.28 -12.86
N LEU A 214 -14.06 0.15 -12.33
CA LEU A 214 -14.26 -0.23 -10.92
C LEU A 214 -13.65 0.80 -9.97
N LEU A 215 -12.39 1.21 -10.20
CA LEU A 215 -11.71 2.20 -9.36
C LEU A 215 -12.38 3.58 -9.40
N VAL A 216 -12.83 4.01 -10.58
CA VAL A 216 -13.57 5.27 -10.76
C VAL A 216 -14.94 5.19 -10.06
N ALA A 217 -15.69 4.11 -10.27
CA ALA A 217 -17.00 3.91 -9.65
C ALA A 217 -16.90 3.83 -8.11
N LEU A 218 -15.90 3.12 -7.59
CA LEU A 218 -15.61 3.03 -6.16
C LEU A 218 -15.29 4.42 -5.58
N ALA A 219 -14.45 5.20 -6.25
CA ALA A 219 -14.12 6.55 -5.81
C ALA A 219 -15.36 7.47 -5.79
N VAL A 220 -16.28 7.33 -6.74
CA VAL A 220 -17.56 8.06 -6.75
C VAL A 220 -18.48 7.61 -5.62
N ALA A 221 -18.58 6.30 -5.36
CA ALA A 221 -19.39 5.74 -4.27
C ALA A 221 -18.95 6.26 -2.89
N LEU A 222 -17.63 6.32 -2.67
CA LEU A 222 -17.02 6.82 -1.43
C LEU A 222 -16.92 8.36 -1.38
N GLY A 223 -17.16 9.03 -2.50
CA GLY A 223 -17.11 10.49 -2.66
C GLY A 223 -18.28 11.26 -2.04
N ARG A 224 -18.32 12.58 -2.28
CA ARG A 224 -19.44 13.45 -1.91
C ARG A 224 -20.31 13.70 -3.14
N GLY A 225 -21.59 13.38 -3.04
CA GLY A 225 -22.57 13.54 -4.12
C GLY A 225 -23.97 13.10 -3.68
N PRO A 226 -24.99 13.24 -4.56
CA PRO A 226 -26.33 12.75 -4.29
C PRO A 226 -26.31 11.28 -3.89
N ARG A 227 -27.12 10.89 -2.89
CA ARG A 227 -27.16 9.52 -2.38
C ARG A 227 -27.44 8.51 -3.50
N GLY A 228 -28.36 8.81 -4.42
CA GLY A 228 -28.69 7.96 -5.56
C GLY A 228 -27.48 7.65 -6.45
N VAL A 229 -26.70 8.68 -6.83
CA VAL A 229 -25.48 8.53 -7.65
C VAL A 229 -24.43 7.69 -6.94
N ARG A 230 -24.26 7.88 -5.63
CA ARG A 230 -23.28 7.12 -4.84
C ARG A 230 -23.67 5.66 -4.69
N VAL A 231 -24.95 5.38 -4.48
CA VAL A 231 -25.47 4.01 -4.39
C VAL A 231 -25.36 3.33 -5.75
N ALA A 232 -25.78 3.99 -6.83
CA ALA A 232 -25.65 3.47 -8.19
C ALA A 232 -24.18 3.17 -8.55
N ALA A 233 -23.26 4.08 -8.24
CA ALA A 233 -21.83 3.86 -8.45
C ALA A 233 -21.28 2.69 -7.61
N GLY A 234 -21.78 2.51 -6.37
CA GLY A 234 -21.43 1.37 -5.53
C GLY A 234 -21.92 0.04 -6.11
N ILE A 235 -23.15 0.00 -6.65
CA ILE A 235 -23.72 -1.17 -7.32
C ILE A 235 -22.92 -1.49 -8.58
N VAL A 236 -22.58 -0.50 -9.40
CA VAL A 236 -21.75 -0.69 -10.60
C VAL A 236 -20.36 -1.20 -10.23
N ALA A 237 -19.71 -0.61 -9.21
CA ALA A 237 -18.41 -1.07 -8.75
C ALA A 237 -18.44 -2.54 -8.30
N LEU A 238 -19.50 -2.95 -7.58
CA LEU A 238 -19.70 -4.34 -7.16
C LEU A 238 -19.97 -5.27 -8.35
N GLY A 239 -20.79 -4.83 -9.30
CA GLY A 239 -21.10 -5.59 -10.52
C GLY A 239 -19.86 -5.84 -11.39
N LEU A 240 -18.96 -4.85 -11.51
CA LEU A 240 -17.71 -4.96 -12.27
C LEU A 240 -16.70 -5.96 -11.65
N VAL A 241 -16.90 -6.40 -10.41
CA VAL A 241 -16.09 -7.47 -9.80
C VAL A 241 -16.28 -8.81 -10.54
N VAL A 242 -17.50 -9.08 -11.03
CA VAL A 242 -17.84 -10.34 -11.71
C VAL A 242 -17.07 -10.53 -13.03
N PRO A 243 -17.10 -9.61 -14.01
CA PRO A 243 -16.29 -9.75 -15.22
C PRO A 243 -14.79 -9.76 -14.93
N LEU A 244 -14.33 -9.00 -13.93
CA LEU A 244 -12.93 -9.04 -13.51
C LEU A 244 -12.55 -10.42 -12.98
N LEU A 245 -13.46 -11.09 -12.27
CA LEU A 245 -13.28 -12.47 -11.84
C LEU A 245 -13.17 -13.38 -13.06
N MET A 246 -14.10 -13.29 -14.01
CA MET A 246 -14.16 -14.14 -15.21
C MET A 246 -13.00 -13.90 -16.21
N SER A 247 -12.23 -12.82 -16.04
CA SER A 247 -11.04 -12.54 -16.87
C SER A 247 -9.82 -13.43 -16.59
N TYR A 248 -9.80 -14.10 -15.43
CA TYR A 248 -8.64 -14.85 -14.92
C TYR A 248 -7.32 -14.04 -14.87
N SER A 249 -7.39 -12.70 -14.83
CA SER A 249 -6.22 -11.82 -14.81
C SER A 249 -5.66 -11.57 -13.40
N ARG A 250 -4.58 -12.29 -13.03
CA ARG A 250 -3.90 -12.10 -11.73
C ARG A 250 -3.38 -10.67 -11.52
N GLY A 251 -2.73 -10.10 -12.53
CA GLY A 251 -2.15 -8.76 -12.46
C GLY A 251 -3.20 -7.66 -12.23
N SER A 252 -4.35 -7.76 -12.92
CA SER A 252 -5.45 -6.80 -12.74
C SER A 252 -6.06 -6.87 -11.34
N TRP A 253 -6.16 -8.05 -10.73
CA TRP A 253 -6.63 -8.19 -9.35
C TRP A 253 -5.70 -7.54 -8.33
N ILE A 254 -4.38 -7.77 -8.44
CA ILE A 254 -3.39 -7.12 -7.58
C ILE A 254 -3.48 -5.60 -7.75
N GLY A 255 -3.49 -5.12 -8.99
CA GLY A 255 -3.61 -3.70 -9.31
C GLY A 255 -4.88 -3.07 -8.72
N VAL A 256 -6.03 -3.73 -8.86
CA VAL A 256 -7.32 -3.24 -8.33
C VAL A 256 -7.33 -3.25 -6.82
N LEU A 257 -6.83 -4.30 -6.16
CA LEU A 257 -6.81 -4.37 -4.70
C LEU A 257 -5.93 -3.27 -4.10
N VAL A 258 -4.73 -3.06 -4.63
CA VAL A 258 -3.82 -2.01 -4.17
C VAL A 258 -4.38 -0.62 -4.50
N GLY A 259 -4.94 -0.44 -5.70
CA GLY A 259 -5.59 0.81 -6.11
C GLY A 259 -6.82 1.14 -5.27
N ALA A 260 -7.68 0.15 -5.00
CA ALA A 260 -8.88 0.28 -4.18
C ALA A 260 -8.52 0.57 -2.72
N PHE A 261 -7.47 -0.07 -2.19
CA PHE A 261 -6.93 0.25 -0.87
C PHE A 261 -6.53 1.72 -0.78
N VAL A 262 -5.84 2.25 -1.79
CA VAL A 262 -5.48 3.68 -1.85
C VAL A 262 -6.72 4.57 -1.97
N VAL A 263 -7.70 4.19 -2.79
CA VAL A 263 -9.00 4.89 -2.91
C VAL A 263 -9.71 4.96 -1.55
N VAL A 264 -9.76 3.86 -0.80
CA VAL A 264 -10.38 3.77 0.53
C VAL A 264 -9.58 4.55 1.58
N LEU A 265 -8.25 4.48 1.54
CA LEU A 265 -7.35 5.19 2.46
C LEU A 265 -7.43 6.71 2.30
N VAL A 266 -7.54 7.17 1.05
CA VAL A 266 -7.68 8.59 0.71
C VAL A 266 -9.13 9.06 0.91
N ALA A 267 -10.12 8.18 0.75
CA ALA A 267 -11.50 8.43 1.14
C ALA A 267 -11.65 8.49 2.68
N ARG A 268 -12.65 9.23 3.19
CA ARG A 268 -12.75 9.69 4.59
C ARG A 268 -12.76 8.53 5.62
N ARG A 269 -12.36 8.79 6.87
CA ARG A 269 -12.29 7.79 7.99
C ARG A 269 -13.56 6.94 8.26
N ARG A 270 -14.78 7.42 7.97
CA ARG A 270 -16.02 6.62 8.08
C ARG A 270 -16.24 5.65 6.91
N ALA A 271 -15.54 5.86 5.79
CA ALA A 271 -15.56 5.03 4.59
C ALA A 271 -14.60 3.84 4.66
N LEU A 272 -13.65 3.80 5.62
CA LEU A 272 -12.85 2.61 5.90
C LEU A 272 -13.72 1.42 6.31
N ALA A 273 -14.76 1.65 7.12
CA ALA A 273 -15.68 0.60 7.54
C ALA A 273 -16.54 0.09 6.37
N VAL A 274 -17.06 0.99 5.53
CA VAL A 274 -17.88 0.63 4.36
C VAL A 274 -17.04 0.03 3.24
N GLY A 275 -15.80 0.51 3.05
CA GLY A 275 -14.85 0.00 2.08
C GLY A 275 -14.30 -1.38 2.48
N ALA A 276 -14.04 -1.61 3.76
CA ALA A 276 -13.69 -2.94 4.28
C ALA A 276 -14.87 -3.91 4.16
N VAL A 277 -16.10 -3.47 4.45
CA VAL A 277 -17.32 -4.29 4.23
C VAL A 277 -17.56 -4.55 2.75
N GLY A 278 -17.28 -3.59 1.86
CA GLY A 278 -17.39 -3.77 0.40
C GLY A 278 -16.34 -4.71 -0.18
N LEU A 279 -15.09 -4.63 0.31
CA LEU A 279 -14.02 -5.59 -0.02
C LEU A 279 -14.30 -6.99 0.53
N ALA A 280 -14.84 -7.07 1.75
CA ALA A 280 -15.28 -8.33 2.34
C ALA A 280 -16.48 -8.92 1.59
N ALA A 281 -17.47 -8.09 1.20
CA ALA A 281 -18.61 -8.51 0.39
C ALA A 281 -18.19 -8.94 -1.02
N ALA A 282 -17.22 -8.25 -1.64
CA ALA A 282 -16.62 -8.69 -2.90
C ALA A 282 -15.89 -10.02 -2.74
N GLY A 283 -15.14 -10.22 -1.64
CA GLY A 283 -14.55 -11.51 -1.28
C GLY A 283 -15.60 -12.62 -1.08
N VAL A 284 -16.72 -12.30 -0.42
CA VAL A 284 -17.87 -13.21 -0.21
C VAL A 284 -18.58 -13.54 -1.53
N ILE A 285 -18.71 -12.60 -2.46
CA ILE A 285 -19.30 -12.85 -3.80
C ILE A 285 -18.35 -13.71 -4.65
N VAL A 286 -17.04 -13.46 -4.56
CA VAL A 286 -16.01 -14.27 -5.23
C VAL A 286 -15.99 -15.71 -4.71
N VAL A 287 -16.23 -15.91 -3.41
CA VAL A 287 -16.31 -17.25 -2.78
C VAL A 287 -17.69 -17.90 -2.98
N GLY A 288 -18.78 -17.12 -2.92
CA GLY A 288 -20.16 -17.61 -3.01
C GLY A 288 -20.66 -17.88 -4.44
N LEU A 289 -20.11 -17.21 -5.46
CA LEU A 289 -20.34 -17.58 -6.86
C LEU A 289 -19.49 -18.80 -7.28
N GLY A 290 -18.47 -19.17 -6.49
CA GLY A 290 -17.67 -20.38 -6.67
C GLY A 290 -18.24 -21.63 -5.98
N SER A 291 -19.44 -21.54 -5.38
CA SER A 291 -20.09 -22.63 -4.64
C SER A 291 -21.44 -23.07 -5.22
N GLY A 292 -21.71 -22.80 -6.49
CA GLY A 292 -22.87 -23.37 -7.19
C GLY A 292 -22.77 -24.90 -7.30
N PRO A 293 -23.89 -25.65 -7.24
CA PRO A 293 -23.87 -27.11 -7.29
C PRO A 293 -23.20 -27.61 -8.58
N THR A 294 -22.29 -28.57 -8.41
CA THR A 294 -21.63 -29.31 -9.48
C THR A 294 -22.64 -30.23 -10.18
N GLU A 295 -23.40 -29.71 -11.14
CA GLU A 295 -24.32 -30.55 -11.93
C GLU A 295 -23.81 -30.94 -13.33
N LEU A 296 -22.58 -30.59 -13.72
CA LEU A 296 -22.11 -30.87 -15.10
C LEU A 296 -20.64 -31.33 -15.23
N GLY A 297 -20.10 -32.06 -14.25
CA GLY A 297 -18.79 -32.72 -14.39
C GLY A 297 -17.59 -31.78 -14.66
N ARG A 298 -17.73 -30.48 -14.43
CA ARG A 298 -16.65 -29.49 -14.60
C ARG A 298 -15.85 -29.31 -13.29
N PRO A 299 -14.52 -29.22 -13.35
CA PRO A 299 -13.70 -28.95 -12.17
C PRO A 299 -13.97 -27.56 -11.57
N ASN A 300 -13.77 -27.43 -10.25
CA ASN A 300 -14.00 -26.20 -9.50
C ASN A 300 -13.02 -25.09 -9.94
N LEU A 301 -13.53 -24.09 -10.67
CA LEU A 301 -12.78 -22.95 -11.24
C LEU A 301 -11.99 -22.11 -10.21
N VAL A 302 -12.35 -22.15 -8.93
CA VAL A 302 -11.63 -21.47 -7.84
C VAL A 302 -10.51 -22.35 -7.26
N GLN A 303 -10.67 -23.67 -7.35
CA GLN A 303 -9.71 -24.65 -6.86
C GLN A 303 -8.47 -24.68 -7.76
N GLU A 304 -8.64 -24.60 -9.09
CA GLU A 304 -7.55 -24.44 -10.05
C GLU A 304 -6.79 -23.10 -9.90
N ARG A 305 -7.45 -22.03 -9.45
CA ARG A 305 -6.76 -20.77 -9.13
C ARG A 305 -5.88 -20.87 -7.90
N ALA A 306 -6.35 -21.55 -6.86
CA ALA A 306 -5.58 -21.73 -5.64
C ALA A 306 -4.39 -22.67 -5.87
N THR A 307 -4.57 -23.73 -6.66
CA THR A 307 -3.50 -24.68 -6.98
C THR A 307 -2.49 -24.11 -7.98
N SER A 308 -2.89 -23.36 -9.01
CA SER A 308 -1.94 -22.79 -10.00
C SER A 308 -1.07 -21.65 -9.45
N ILE A 309 -1.54 -20.90 -8.45
CA ILE A 309 -0.73 -19.89 -7.75
C ILE A 309 0.35 -20.56 -6.88
N VAL A 310 0.06 -21.72 -6.31
CA VAL A 310 0.98 -22.50 -5.47
C VAL A 310 1.92 -23.37 -6.32
N ALA A 311 1.43 -23.96 -7.40
CA ALA A 311 2.18 -24.88 -8.27
C ALA A 311 3.39 -24.22 -8.96
N SER A 312 3.32 -22.92 -9.26
CA SER A 312 4.45 -22.17 -9.86
C SER A 312 5.66 -21.99 -8.95
N VAL A 313 5.53 -22.30 -7.66
CA VAL A 313 6.60 -22.20 -6.65
C VAL A 313 7.14 -23.59 -6.25
N SER A 314 6.42 -24.67 -6.59
CA SER A 314 6.77 -26.05 -6.29
C SER A 314 7.32 -26.80 -7.51
N GLY A 315 8.54 -26.48 -7.96
CA GLY A 315 9.43 -27.37 -8.71
C GLY A 315 9.03 -27.92 -10.10
N GLN A 316 7.76 -27.82 -10.51
CA GLN A 316 7.31 -28.05 -11.88
C GLN A 316 6.89 -26.70 -12.44
N ALA A 317 7.87 -25.89 -12.81
CA ALA A 317 7.60 -24.64 -13.50
C ALA A 317 6.87 -24.97 -14.80
N ASP A 318 5.60 -24.56 -14.87
CA ASP A 318 4.83 -24.51 -16.10
C ASP A 318 5.64 -23.78 -17.18
N GLN A 319 5.59 -24.23 -18.44
CA GLN A 319 6.45 -23.72 -19.53
C GLN A 319 6.39 -22.19 -19.65
N SER A 320 5.20 -21.63 -19.37
CA SER A 320 4.93 -20.19 -19.31
C SER A 320 5.77 -19.40 -18.28
N VAL A 321 6.19 -20.02 -17.17
CA VAL A 321 7.05 -19.40 -16.14
C VAL A 321 8.52 -19.46 -16.58
N GLY A 322 8.95 -20.58 -17.16
CA GLY A 322 10.27 -20.70 -17.76
C GLY A 322 10.50 -19.67 -18.88
N ASP A 323 9.50 -19.51 -19.76
CA ASP A 323 9.54 -18.54 -20.85
C ASP A 323 9.69 -17.10 -20.33
N ARG A 324 9.02 -16.74 -19.22
CA ARG A 324 9.17 -15.41 -18.60
C ARG A 324 10.59 -15.16 -18.13
N TYR A 325 11.21 -16.11 -17.44
CA TYR A 325 12.59 -15.96 -16.99
C TYR A 325 13.56 -15.89 -18.18
N GLY A 326 13.33 -16.67 -19.24
CA GLY A 326 14.10 -16.58 -20.48
C GLY A 326 13.99 -15.20 -21.14
N LEU A 327 12.80 -14.63 -21.21
CA LEU A 327 12.58 -13.28 -21.73
C LEU A 327 13.20 -12.19 -20.85
N TRP A 328 13.19 -12.35 -19.53
CA TRP A 328 13.85 -11.41 -18.61
C TRP A 328 15.36 -11.46 -18.75
N GLN A 329 15.92 -12.66 -18.87
CA GLN A 329 17.34 -12.85 -19.16
C GLN A 329 17.71 -12.14 -20.47
N ALA A 330 16.92 -12.35 -21.53
CA ALA A 330 17.12 -11.69 -22.81
C ALA A 330 17.08 -10.16 -22.69
N ALA A 331 16.08 -9.60 -22.01
CA ALA A 331 15.98 -8.15 -21.76
C ALA A 331 17.19 -7.60 -20.99
N THR A 332 17.66 -8.31 -19.97
CA THR A 332 18.84 -7.89 -19.20
C THR A 332 20.14 -8.03 -19.98
N GLY A 333 20.24 -9.02 -20.89
CA GLY A 333 21.38 -9.18 -21.79
C GLY A 333 21.47 -8.02 -22.78
N ILE A 334 20.36 -7.73 -23.47
CA ILE A 334 20.23 -6.56 -24.36
C ILE A 334 20.63 -5.26 -23.65
N TRP A 335 20.14 -5.07 -22.42
CA TRP A 335 20.46 -3.88 -21.64
C TRP A 335 21.93 -3.82 -21.22
N ALA A 336 22.57 -4.96 -20.92
CA ALA A 336 23.98 -5.01 -20.56
C ALA A 336 24.88 -4.57 -21.74
N GLU A 337 24.49 -4.89 -22.97
CA GLU A 337 25.19 -4.47 -24.19
C GLU A 337 24.90 -3.01 -24.56
N HIS A 338 23.65 -2.56 -24.39
CA HIS A 338 23.18 -1.22 -24.75
C HIS A 338 22.62 -0.42 -23.56
N PRO A 339 23.45 -0.08 -22.55
CA PRO A 339 22.96 0.38 -21.25
C PRO A 339 22.32 1.78 -21.26
N VAL A 340 22.73 2.66 -22.17
CA VAL A 340 22.36 4.08 -22.13
C VAL A 340 21.05 4.34 -22.87
N SER A 341 20.96 3.94 -24.14
CA SER A 341 19.82 4.24 -25.04
C SER A 341 19.09 3.01 -25.56
N GLY A 342 19.51 1.80 -25.17
CA GLY A 342 18.92 0.53 -25.61
C GLY A 342 19.13 0.24 -27.10
N ILE A 343 18.46 -0.79 -27.60
CA ILE A 343 18.58 -1.25 -29.00
C ILE A 343 17.62 -0.55 -29.97
N GLY A 344 16.68 0.26 -29.49
CA GLY A 344 15.63 0.89 -30.28
C GLY A 344 14.23 0.38 -29.96
N LEU A 345 13.24 1.23 -30.23
CA LEU A 345 11.82 0.95 -29.97
C LEU A 345 11.28 -0.11 -30.93
N ARG A 346 10.57 -1.11 -30.38
CA ARG A 346 10.07 -2.30 -31.09
C ARG A 346 11.17 -3.26 -31.59
N ALA A 347 12.43 -3.05 -31.19
CA ALA A 347 13.54 -3.92 -31.57
C ALA A 347 13.76 -5.09 -30.60
N PHE A 348 12.98 -5.18 -29.51
CA PHE A 348 13.12 -6.28 -28.53
C PHE A 348 13.09 -7.69 -29.14
N PRO A 349 12.18 -8.04 -30.08
CA PRO A 349 12.15 -9.39 -30.67
C PRO A 349 13.45 -9.78 -31.37
N GLU A 350 14.09 -8.83 -32.07
CA GLU A 350 15.36 -9.05 -32.76
C GLU A 350 16.50 -9.29 -31.77
N GLY A 351 16.56 -8.50 -30.69
CA GLY A 351 17.53 -8.69 -29.62
C GLY A 351 17.27 -9.93 -28.77
N ARG A 352 16.00 -10.34 -28.63
CA ARG A 352 15.57 -11.51 -27.84
C ARG A 352 16.22 -12.77 -28.38
N ASP A 353 16.16 -12.98 -29.68
CA ASP A 353 16.62 -14.25 -30.29
C ASP A 353 18.13 -14.46 -30.16
N ALA A 354 18.91 -13.37 -30.00
CA ALA A 354 20.34 -13.43 -29.73
C ALA A 354 20.68 -13.72 -28.25
N HIS A 355 19.76 -13.44 -27.32
CA HIS A 355 20.03 -13.46 -25.87
C HIS A 355 19.17 -14.46 -25.08
N ALA A 356 18.12 -15.01 -25.69
CA ALA A 356 17.22 -15.95 -25.06
C ALA A 356 17.87 -17.34 -24.93
N PRO A 357 17.55 -18.09 -23.86
CA PRO A 357 17.98 -19.48 -23.75
C PRO A 357 17.29 -20.34 -24.81
N LEU A 358 17.97 -21.41 -25.25
CA LEU A 358 17.43 -22.41 -26.20
C LEU A 358 16.12 -23.07 -25.75
N ALA A 359 15.79 -22.97 -24.45
CA ALA A 359 14.56 -23.48 -23.86
C ALA A 359 13.34 -22.54 -24.02
N LEU A 360 13.54 -21.31 -24.51
CA LEU A 360 12.45 -20.35 -24.71
C LEU A 360 11.51 -20.83 -25.83
N SER A 361 10.22 -20.88 -25.55
CA SER A 361 9.18 -21.16 -26.54
C SER A 361 9.21 -20.14 -27.68
N SER A 362 8.99 -20.60 -28.92
CA SER A 362 8.95 -19.71 -30.10
C SER A 362 7.72 -18.78 -30.14
N GLY A 363 6.75 -18.97 -29.24
CA GLY A 363 5.51 -18.19 -29.20
C GLY A 363 4.49 -18.76 -28.20
N SER A 364 3.46 -17.98 -27.88
CA SER A 364 2.33 -18.39 -27.04
C SER A 364 1.15 -18.86 -27.88
N ASP A 365 0.49 -19.92 -27.43
CA ASP A 365 -0.71 -20.43 -28.11
C ASP A 365 -1.92 -19.53 -27.79
N VAL A 366 -2.60 -19.06 -28.84
CA VAL A 366 -3.79 -18.22 -28.73
C VAL A 366 -4.94 -18.90 -29.45
N GLN A 367 -6.10 -18.96 -28.78
CA GLN A 367 -7.30 -19.59 -29.33
C GLN A 367 -8.56 -18.93 -28.80
N LEU A 368 -9.43 -18.49 -29.72
CA LEU A 368 -10.78 -18.05 -29.44
C LEU A 368 -11.78 -19.12 -29.91
N SER A 369 -12.92 -19.23 -29.22
CA SER A 369 -13.97 -20.20 -29.61
C SER A 369 -14.42 -19.99 -31.06
N GLY A 370 -14.23 -21.01 -31.90
CA GLY A 370 -14.61 -21.00 -33.32
C GLY A 370 -13.51 -20.53 -34.28
N GLU A 371 -12.35 -20.10 -33.77
CA GLU A 371 -11.17 -19.76 -34.57
C GLU A 371 -10.15 -20.91 -34.59
N ARG A 372 -9.33 -20.98 -35.66
CA ARG A 372 -8.24 -21.95 -35.74
C ARG A 372 -7.13 -21.53 -34.78
N PHE A 373 -6.45 -22.53 -34.24
CA PHE A 373 -5.26 -22.36 -33.40
C PHE A 373 -4.19 -21.54 -34.14
N HIS A 374 -3.68 -20.47 -33.52
CA HIS A 374 -2.55 -19.68 -34.00
C HIS A 374 -1.57 -19.41 -32.86
N ARG A 375 -0.28 -19.27 -33.21
CA ARG A 375 0.79 -19.08 -32.24
C ARG A 375 1.32 -17.65 -32.35
N GLU A 376 1.18 -16.87 -31.30
CA GLU A 376 1.66 -15.49 -31.27
C GLU A 376 3.14 -15.40 -30.84
N PRO A 377 3.95 -14.57 -31.52
CA PRO A 377 5.34 -14.36 -31.14
C PRO A 377 5.46 -13.65 -29.78
N LEU A 378 6.50 -13.98 -29.01
CA LEU A 378 6.79 -13.33 -27.73
C LEU A 378 7.43 -11.96 -27.93
N LEU A 379 6.61 -10.93 -28.17
CA LEU A 379 7.08 -9.59 -28.58
C LEU A 379 7.67 -8.74 -27.43
N SER A 380 7.58 -9.19 -26.18
CA SER A 380 8.04 -8.42 -25.02
C SER A 380 8.45 -9.30 -23.84
N PRO A 381 9.21 -8.75 -22.86
CA PRO A 381 9.55 -9.44 -21.63
C PRO A 381 8.43 -9.50 -20.59
N HIS A 382 7.18 -9.14 -20.96
CA HIS A 382 6.02 -9.14 -20.06
C HIS A 382 6.25 -8.30 -18.79
N SER A 383 7.04 -7.23 -18.92
CA SER A 383 7.38 -6.28 -17.87
C SER A 383 7.81 -4.99 -18.53
N LEU A 384 6.99 -3.94 -18.44
CA LEU A 384 7.23 -2.69 -19.15
C LEU A 384 8.59 -2.07 -18.78
N TYR A 385 9.01 -2.16 -17.52
CA TYR A 385 10.30 -1.60 -17.12
C TYR A 385 11.50 -2.32 -17.76
N LEU A 386 11.43 -3.65 -17.92
CA LEU A 386 12.47 -4.44 -18.63
C LEU A 386 12.44 -4.14 -20.12
N LEU A 387 11.25 -4.02 -20.70
CA LEU A 387 11.10 -3.62 -22.10
C LEU A 387 11.73 -2.25 -22.36
N VAL A 388 11.45 -1.27 -21.50
CA VAL A 388 12.04 0.07 -21.60
C VAL A 388 13.54 0.06 -21.38
N LEU A 389 14.06 -0.76 -20.46
CA LEU A 389 15.51 -0.90 -20.26
C LEU A 389 16.19 -1.52 -21.48
N ALA A 390 15.60 -2.55 -22.09
CA ALA A 390 16.13 -3.17 -23.29
C ALA A 390 16.07 -2.23 -24.50
N GLU A 391 14.91 -1.60 -24.75
CA GLU A 391 14.70 -0.80 -25.97
C GLU A 391 15.23 0.64 -25.86
N GLN A 392 15.12 1.28 -24.69
CA GLN A 392 15.44 2.71 -24.49
C GLN A 392 16.56 2.95 -23.45
N GLY A 393 17.11 1.89 -22.84
CA GLY A 393 18.18 1.98 -21.86
C GLY A 393 17.78 2.70 -20.55
N VAL A 394 18.80 3.05 -19.76
CA VAL A 394 18.63 3.79 -18.51
C VAL A 394 17.98 5.16 -18.75
N LEU A 395 18.21 5.77 -19.92
CA LEU A 395 17.64 7.06 -20.28
C LEU A 395 16.10 7.02 -20.35
N GLY A 396 15.54 6.03 -21.07
CA GLY A 396 14.09 5.80 -21.13
C GLY A 396 13.51 5.42 -19.78
N ALA A 397 14.19 4.54 -19.04
CA ALA A 397 13.74 4.09 -17.73
C ALA A 397 13.64 5.24 -16.72
N ILE A 398 14.66 6.11 -16.65
CA ILE A 398 14.64 7.30 -15.78
C ILE A 398 13.50 8.25 -16.16
N ALA A 399 13.32 8.51 -17.46
CA ALA A 399 12.26 9.42 -17.93
C ALA A 399 10.87 8.92 -17.55
N LEU A 400 10.58 7.63 -17.77
CA LEU A 400 9.29 7.02 -17.46
C LEU A 400 9.06 6.94 -15.94
N VAL A 401 10.05 6.50 -15.16
CA VAL A 401 9.96 6.44 -13.69
C VAL A 401 9.76 7.83 -13.11
N ALA A 402 10.46 8.85 -13.61
CA ALA A 402 10.29 10.24 -13.17
C ALA A 402 8.86 10.74 -13.44
N LEU A 403 8.30 10.47 -14.63
CA LEU A 403 6.91 10.82 -14.95
C LEU A 403 5.93 10.22 -13.93
N LEU A 404 6.04 8.91 -13.68
CA LEU A 404 5.12 8.17 -12.82
C LEU A 404 5.26 8.53 -11.33
N VAL A 405 6.49 8.62 -10.82
CA VAL A 405 6.75 8.98 -9.42
C VAL A 405 6.32 10.42 -9.14
N VAL A 406 6.62 11.36 -10.04
CA VAL A 406 6.20 12.76 -9.85
C VAL A 406 4.68 12.88 -9.95
N ALA A 407 4.03 12.18 -10.88
CA ALA A 407 2.57 12.12 -10.96
C ALA A 407 1.96 11.55 -9.66
N LEU A 408 2.58 10.52 -9.06
CA LEU A 408 2.10 9.88 -7.84
C LEU A 408 2.21 10.82 -6.63
N VAL A 409 3.40 11.39 -6.43
CA VAL A 409 3.65 12.31 -5.32
C VAL A 409 2.77 13.55 -5.45
N ALA A 410 2.67 14.13 -6.64
CA ALA A 410 1.83 15.30 -6.89
C ALA A 410 0.33 14.98 -6.75
N GLY A 411 -0.12 13.86 -7.30
CA GLY A 411 -1.50 13.38 -7.25
C GLY A 411 -1.98 13.09 -5.83
N LEU A 412 -1.20 12.35 -5.06
CA LEU A 412 -1.50 12.03 -3.66
C LEU A 412 -1.52 13.30 -2.81
N HIS A 413 -0.54 14.18 -3.01
CA HIS A 413 -0.49 15.46 -2.31
C HIS A 413 -1.68 16.37 -2.65
N ARG A 414 -2.14 16.39 -3.91
CA ARG A 414 -3.34 17.13 -4.34
C ARG A 414 -4.62 16.49 -3.80
N ALA A 415 -4.75 15.16 -3.81
CA ALA A 415 -5.90 14.44 -3.25
C ALA A 415 -6.04 14.68 -1.73
N VAL A 416 -4.93 14.62 -0.99
CA VAL A 416 -4.90 14.93 0.45
C VAL A 416 -5.25 16.40 0.74
N ARG A 417 -5.10 17.31 -0.23
CA ARG A 417 -5.52 18.71 -0.13
C ARG A 417 -6.99 18.90 -0.54
N SER A 418 -7.43 18.31 -1.65
CA SER A 418 -8.81 18.43 -2.15
C SER A 418 -9.83 17.84 -1.18
N VAL A 419 -9.53 16.70 -0.54
CA VAL A 419 -10.39 16.07 0.48
C VAL A 419 -10.70 17.02 1.66
N ARG A 420 -9.81 17.99 1.92
CA ARG A 420 -9.98 19.02 2.97
C ARG A 420 -10.77 20.25 2.54
N GLY A 421 -10.77 20.58 1.25
CA GLY A 421 -11.53 21.69 0.67
C GLY A 421 -12.93 21.29 0.18
N GLY A 422 -13.32 20.02 0.35
CA GLY A 422 -14.59 19.51 -0.20
C GLY A 422 -14.49 18.94 -1.62
N GLY A 423 -13.27 18.82 -2.18
CA GLY A 423 -13.01 18.40 -3.56
C GLY A 423 -13.35 16.93 -3.89
N GLY A 424 -13.65 16.73 -5.18
CA GLY A 424 -14.40 15.64 -5.79
C GLY A 424 -13.77 14.24 -5.81
N ALA A 425 -14.61 13.25 -6.13
CA ALA A 425 -14.28 11.83 -6.29
C ALA A 425 -13.14 11.56 -7.29
N SER A 426 -12.97 12.43 -8.29
CA SER A 426 -12.02 12.27 -9.39
C SER A 426 -10.57 12.29 -8.95
N GLY A 427 -10.24 12.99 -7.86
CA GLY A 427 -8.89 12.96 -7.31
C GLY A 427 -8.53 11.69 -6.58
N VAL A 428 -9.54 11.06 -5.96
CA VAL A 428 -9.40 9.75 -5.33
C VAL A 428 -9.30 8.68 -6.41
N ALA A 429 -10.14 8.78 -7.45
CA ALA A 429 -10.10 7.91 -8.62
C ALA A 429 -8.73 7.94 -9.31
N ALA A 430 -8.19 9.14 -9.58
CA ALA A 430 -6.89 9.30 -10.21
C ALA A 430 -5.74 8.68 -9.39
N CYS A 431 -5.79 8.74 -8.06
CA CYS A 431 -4.79 8.06 -7.23
C CYS A 431 -4.89 6.53 -7.33
N GLY A 432 -6.11 5.98 -7.34
CA GLY A 432 -6.35 4.56 -7.54
C GLY A 432 -5.87 4.08 -8.91
N LEU A 433 -6.23 4.81 -9.98
CA LEU A 433 -5.81 4.51 -11.35
C LEU A 433 -4.29 4.55 -11.50
N LEU A 434 -3.62 5.53 -10.91
CA LEU A 434 -2.16 5.63 -11.00
C LEU A 434 -1.45 4.48 -10.29
N VAL A 435 -1.97 4.05 -9.15
CA VAL A 435 -1.43 2.90 -8.42
C VAL A 435 -1.67 1.61 -9.19
N PHE A 436 -2.85 1.44 -9.79
CA PHE A 436 -3.12 0.33 -10.70
C PHE A 436 -2.10 0.32 -11.85
N LEU A 437 -1.91 1.45 -12.52
CA LEU A 437 -0.95 1.58 -13.63
C LEU A 437 0.48 1.23 -13.20
N LEU A 438 0.92 1.69 -12.02
CA LEU A 438 2.23 1.34 -11.46
C LEU A 438 2.39 -0.16 -11.24
N VAL A 439 1.37 -0.83 -10.69
CA VAL A 439 1.39 -2.29 -10.50
C VAL A 439 1.43 -2.99 -11.85
N THR A 440 0.60 -2.56 -12.81
CA THR A 440 0.58 -3.13 -14.16
C THR A 440 1.92 -2.95 -14.86
N PHE A 441 2.62 -1.82 -14.70
CA PHE A 441 3.90 -1.58 -15.36
C PHE A 441 5.05 -2.40 -14.79
N VAL A 442 4.93 -2.88 -13.55
CA VAL A 442 5.91 -3.77 -12.93
C VAL A 442 5.67 -5.23 -13.36
N TYR A 443 4.41 -5.65 -13.46
CA TYR A 443 4.04 -7.05 -13.66
C TYR A 443 3.64 -7.41 -15.09
N GLY A 444 3.39 -6.40 -15.93
CA GLY A 444 2.93 -6.56 -17.30
C GLY A 444 3.58 -5.53 -18.21
N ASP A 445 3.43 -5.78 -19.50
CA ASP A 445 3.81 -4.92 -20.60
C ASP A 445 2.56 -4.22 -21.17
N ILE A 446 2.79 -3.33 -22.15
CA ILE A 446 1.73 -2.63 -22.86
C ILE A 446 1.84 -3.03 -24.32
N GLY A 447 0.86 -3.80 -24.78
CA GLY A 447 0.73 -4.25 -26.15
C GLY A 447 -0.73 -4.26 -26.56
N GLY A 448 -0.97 -4.44 -27.86
CA GLY A 448 -2.32 -4.66 -28.38
C GLY A 448 -3.28 -3.46 -28.34
N PRO A 449 -4.54 -3.69 -28.76
CA PRO A 449 -5.63 -2.70 -28.85
C PRO A 449 -5.89 -1.88 -27.57
N SER A 450 -5.78 -2.47 -26.38
CA SER A 450 -6.11 -1.82 -25.10
C SER A 450 -5.11 -0.75 -24.66
N SER A 451 -3.93 -0.69 -25.28
CA SER A 451 -2.89 0.29 -24.97
C SER A 451 -3.38 1.75 -25.06
N THR A 452 -4.31 2.06 -25.97
CA THR A 452 -4.92 3.40 -26.07
C THR A 452 -5.78 3.76 -24.85
N ALA A 453 -6.48 2.78 -24.25
CA ALA A 453 -7.22 2.98 -23.01
C ALA A 453 -6.28 3.23 -21.83
N ILE A 454 -5.14 2.52 -21.77
CA ILE A 454 -4.06 2.74 -20.79
C ILE A 454 -3.52 4.17 -20.91
N ALA A 455 -3.30 4.67 -22.13
CA ALA A 455 -2.87 6.04 -22.39
C ALA A 455 -3.88 7.09 -21.90
N VAL A 456 -5.19 6.83 -22.07
CA VAL A 456 -6.25 7.67 -21.49
C VAL A 456 -6.22 7.64 -19.96
N GLY A 457 -6.04 6.46 -19.36
CA GLY A 457 -5.85 6.29 -17.92
C GLY A 457 -4.68 7.13 -17.40
N LEU A 458 -3.51 7.02 -18.04
CA LEU A 458 -2.34 7.85 -17.73
C LEU A 458 -2.67 9.33 -17.86
N GLY A 459 -3.34 9.75 -18.93
CA GLY A 459 -3.81 11.12 -19.15
C GLY A 459 -4.68 11.66 -18.02
N LEU A 460 -5.63 10.87 -17.51
CA LEU A 460 -6.48 11.23 -16.36
C LEU A 460 -5.67 11.42 -15.08
N THR A 461 -4.68 10.56 -14.84
CA THR A 461 -3.79 10.67 -13.68
C THR A 461 -2.91 11.92 -13.77
N LEU A 462 -2.39 12.25 -14.96
CA LEU A 462 -1.60 13.46 -15.21
C LEU A 462 -2.43 14.73 -15.14
N TRP A 463 -3.66 14.70 -15.66
CA TRP A 463 -4.60 15.81 -15.56
C TRP A 463 -4.86 16.16 -14.10
N TRP A 464 -5.12 15.15 -13.28
CA TRP A 464 -5.31 15.35 -11.85
C TRP A 464 -4.02 15.82 -11.16
N SER A 465 -2.91 15.11 -11.36
CA SER A 465 -1.67 15.34 -10.60
C SER A 465 -0.94 16.62 -11.00
N LEU A 466 -0.89 16.93 -12.29
CA LEU A 466 -0.07 18.00 -12.87
C LEU A 466 -0.88 19.08 -13.61
N GLY A 467 -2.16 18.85 -13.91
CA GLY A 467 -3.02 19.82 -14.60
C GLY A 467 -3.21 21.13 -13.83
N SER A 468 -3.49 22.21 -14.56
CA SER A 468 -3.77 23.54 -14.02
C SER A 468 -4.93 23.52 -13.01
N ARG A 469 -4.94 24.47 -12.07
CA ARG A 469 -5.84 24.49 -10.88
C ARG A 469 -7.31 24.22 -11.24
N HIS A 470 -8.01 23.50 -10.35
CA HIS A 470 -9.46 23.28 -10.50
C HIS A 470 -10.22 24.61 -10.49
N PRO A 471 -11.24 24.80 -11.36
CA PRO A 471 -12.11 25.98 -11.37
C PRO A 471 -13.07 25.97 -10.16
N GLY A 472 -12.50 26.11 -8.97
CA GLY A 472 -13.20 26.08 -7.68
C GLY A 472 -12.28 26.17 -6.45
N GLU A 473 -10.96 26.18 -6.61
CA GLU A 473 -10.07 26.59 -5.51
C GLU A 473 -10.18 28.11 -5.33
N PRO A 474 -10.47 28.63 -4.12
CA PRO A 474 -10.48 30.06 -3.89
C PRO A 474 -9.10 30.62 -4.26
N VAL A 475 -9.09 31.66 -5.09
CA VAL A 475 -7.89 32.44 -5.39
C VAL A 475 -7.31 32.85 -4.03
N PRO A 476 -6.05 32.51 -3.70
CA PRO A 476 -5.40 33.17 -2.59
C PRO A 476 -5.28 34.63 -3.03
N THR A 477 -6.19 35.47 -2.55
CA THR A 477 -6.09 36.91 -2.71
C THR A 477 -4.68 37.27 -2.28
N PRO A 478 -3.85 37.86 -3.15
CA PRO A 478 -2.57 38.37 -2.70
C PRO A 478 -2.92 39.32 -1.54
N ALA A 479 -2.34 39.06 -0.37
CA ALA A 479 -2.47 39.98 0.74
C ALA A 479 -1.84 41.29 0.28
N ILE A 480 -2.67 42.21 -0.23
CA ILE A 480 -2.31 43.59 -0.45
C ILE A 480 -1.97 44.09 0.95
N ARG A 481 -0.67 44.17 1.23
CA ARG A 481 -0.18 44.96 2.34
C ARG A 481 -0.48 46.40 1.95
N LEU A 482 -1.61 46.93 2.41
CA LEU A 482 -1.80 48.37 2.45
C LEU A 482 -0.68 48.93 3.32
N ARG A 483 0.17 49.78 2.74
CA ARG A 483 1.08 50.63 3.50
C ARG A 483 0.22 51.48 4.45
N PRO A 484 0.61 51.66 5.72
CA PRO A 484 0.01 52.70 6.54
C PRO A 484 0.46 54.06 5.99
N GLU A 485 -0.50 54.90 5.61
CA GLU A 485 -0.31 56.34 5.48
C GLU A 485 0.13 56.93 6.83
N PRO A 486 1.15 57.80 6.88
CA PRO A 486 1.53 58.49 8.10
C PRO A 486 0.69 59.75 8.27
N GLY A 487 -0.10 59.79 9.36
CA GLY A 487 -0.58 61.04 9.94
C GLY A 487 -2.09 61.19 10.04
N ALA A 488 -2.63 60.90 11.22
CA ALA A 488 -3.71 61.68 11.83
C ALA A 488 -3.84 61.25 13.29
N ALA A 489 -3.46 62.16 14.19
CA ALA A 489 -3.66 62.03 15.63
C ALA A 489 -5.13 62.29 15.98
N THR A 490 -5.68 61.51 16.90
CA THR A 490 -6.74 61.94 17.84
C THR A 490 -6.84 60.93 19.00
N PRO A 491 -6.96 61.37 20.27
CA PRO A 491 -6.85 60.48 21.42
C PRO A 491 -8.22 60.06 22.03
N THR A 492 -8.28 58.78 22.45
CA THR A 492 -9.05 58.18 23.59
C THR A 492 -10.60 58.11 23.54
N PRO A 493 -11.28 57.23 24.33
CA PRO A 493 -10.80 56.48 25.52
C PRO A 493 -11.05 54.96 25.54
N ALA A 494 -10.41 54.38 26.56
CA ALA A 494 -10.24 52.96 26.86
C ALA A 494 -11.52 52.12 26.96
N LYS A 495 -11.46 50.92 26.39
CA LYS A 495 -12.36 49.80 26.69
C LYS A 495 -11.53 48.62 27.19
N VAL A 496 -11.85 48.21 28.42
CA VAL A 496 -11.25 47.11 29.19
C VAL A 496 -11.13 45.85 28.34
N THR A 497 -9.93 45.32 28.18
CA THR A 497 -9.66 44.04 27.49
C THR A 497 -9.64 42.91 28.51
N GLY A 498 -10.60 41.99 28.38
CA GLY A 498 -10.45 40.61 28.84
C GLY A 498 -9.38 39.87 28.02
N PRO A 499 -8.97 38.65 28.43
CA PRO A 499 -7.90 37.91 27.78
C PRO A 499 -8.28 37.57 26.33
N PRO A 500 -7.33 37.60 25.38
CA PRO A 500 -7.62 37.40 23.97
C PRO A 500 -8.01 35.95 23.67
N ASP A 501 -9.21 35.76 23.12
CA ASP A 501 -9.66 34.49 22.53
C ASP A 501 -8.74 34.06 21.38
N GLY A 502 -7.84 33.12 21.66
CA GLY A 502 -6.92 32.46 20.72
C GLY A 502 -7.60 31.51 19.72
N ALA A 503 -8.80 31.81 19.22
CA ALA A 503 -9.59 30.90 18.40
C ALA A 503 -9.12 30.79 16.92
N GLY A 504 -8.22 31.67 16.45
CA GLY A 504 -7.81 31.72 15.03
C GLY A 504 -6.61 30.84 14.64
N THR A 505 -5.69 30.55 15.56
CA THR A 505 -4.39 29.91 15.25
C THR A 505 -4.38 28.39 15.48
N SER A 506 -5.27 27.86 16.33
CA SER A 506 -5.31 26.44 16.70
C SER A 506 -5.78 25.50 15.56
N SER A 507 -6.62 25.99 14.63
CA SER A 507 -7.25 25.14 13.60
C SER A 507 -6.34 24.79 12.41
N ARG A 508 -5.28 25.57 12.14
CA ARG A 508 -4.28 25.27 11.08
C ARG A 508 -3.23 24.27 11.57
N SER A 509 -2.77 24.40 12.82
CA SER A 509 -1.77 23.51 13.42
C SER A 509 -2.32 22.09 13.62
N GLY A 510 -3.55 21.95 14.14
CA GLY A 510 -4.19 20.64 14.32
C GLY A 510 -4.37 19.83 13.03
N ARG A 511 -4.62 20.50 11.89
CA ARG A 511 -4.76 19.83 10.58
C ARG A 511 -3.42 19.39 9.97
N PHE A 512 -2.32 20.09 10.26
CA PHE A 512 -0.97 19.67 9.84
C PHE A 512 -0.50 18.48 10.67
N LEU A 513 -0.69 18.53 12.00
CA LEU A 513 -0.34 17.44 12.92
C LEU A 513 -1.02 16.12 12.54
N VAL A 514 -2.30 16.17 12.15
CA VAL A 514 -3.05 14.99 11.68
C VAL A 514 -2.51 14.43 10.35
N ARG A 515 -1.99 15.26 9.42
CA ARG A 515 -1.34 14.74 8.18
C ARG A 515 -0.05 14.02 8.51
N ALA A 516 0.79 14.68 9.30
CA ALA A 516 2.08 14.15 9.69
C ALA A 516 1.90 12.82 10.45
N SER A 517 0.88 12.74 11.32
CA SER A 517 0.53 11.51 12.05
C SER A 517 0.09 10.38 11.11
N ILE A 518 -0.79 10.65 10.13
CA ILE A 518 -1.26 9.62 9.18
C ILE A 518 -0.13 9.12 8.29
N LEU A 519 0.69 10.02 7.73
CA LEU A 519 1.84 9.64 6.92
C LEU A 519 2.86 8.85 7.75
N SER A 520 3.07 9.23 9.01
CA SER A 520 3.99 8.52 9.91
C SER A 520 3.48 7.11 10.21
N ILE A 521 2.17 6.95 10.50
CA ILE A 521 1.57 5.63 10.69
C ILE A 521 1.74 4.77 9.43
N ALA A 522 1.44 5.32 8.24
CA ALA A 522 1.56 4.58 6.99
C ALA A 522 3.01 4.13 6.71
N LEU A 523 4.00 4.99 6.94
CA LEU A 523 5.42 4.66 6.75
C LEU A 523 5.91 3.62 7.77
N VAL A 524 5.48 3.72 9.03
CA VAL A 524 5.83 2.73 10.07
C VAL A 524 5.19 1.37 9.75
N THR A 525 3.93 1.34 9.34
CA THR A 525 3.25 0.10 8.93
C THR A 525 3.93 -0.51 7.70
N PHE A 526 4.28 0.31 6.70
CA PHE A 526 5.00 -0.16 5.51
C PHE A 526 6.39 -0.71 5.86
N GLY A 527 7.14 -0.03 6.73
CA GLY A 527 8.42 -0.51 7.24
C GLY A 527 8.29 -1.85 7.97
N SER A 528 7.24 -2.03 8.78
CA SER A 528 6.95 -3.31 9.46
C SER A 528 6.64 -4.44 8.48
N LEU A 529 5.88 -4.14 7.41
CA LEU A 529 5.56 -5.08 6.34
C LEU A 529 6.82 -5.52 5.59
N LEU A 530 7.73 -4.59 5.29
CA LEU A 530 9.04 -4.92 4.71
C LEU A 530 9.90 -5.74 5.67
N GLY A 531 9.80 -5.52 6.98
CA GLY A 531 10.45 -6.36 7.99
C GLY A 531 9.97 -7.81 7.90
N LEU A 532 8.66 -8.02 7.75
CA LEU A 532 8.09 -9.35 7.50
C LEU A 532 8.62 -9.94 6.18
N VAL A 533 8.61 -9.16 5.09
CA VAL A 533 9.14 -9.61 3.79
C VAL A 533 10.61 -10.04 3.90
N ARG A 534 11.43 -9.29 4.65
CA ARG A 534 12.82 -9.71 4.93
C ARG A 534 12.85 -11.07 5.60
N ASP A 535 12.12 -11.25 6.70
CA ASP A 535 12.15 -12.51 7.47
C ASP A 535 11.68 -13.69 6.61
N LEU A 536 10.66 -13.46 5.79
CA LEU A 536 10.13 -14.39 4.79
C LEU A 536 11.14 -14.75 3.69
N LEU A 537 11.97 -13.80 3.25
CA LEU A 537 13.05 -14.04 2.29
C LEU A 537 14.18 -14.84 2.93
N VAL A 538 14.60 -14.51 4.15
CA VAL A 538 15.63 -15.26 4.88
C VAL A 538 15.18 -16.71 5.09
N ALA A 539 13.93 -16.93 5.51
CA ALA A 539 13.36 -18.27 5.67
C ALA A 539 13.35 -19.05 4.36
N GLY A 540 12.89 -18.44 3.26
CA GLY A 540 12.84 -19.12 1.96
C GLY A 540 14.22 -19.39 1.34
N LEU A 541 15.19 -18.51 1.55
CA LEU A 541 16.54 -18.64 0.97
C LEU A 541 17.46 -19.55 1.80
N PHE A 542 17.30 -19.62 3.12
CA PHE A 542 18.23 -20.33 3.99
C PHE A 542 17.58 -21.39 4.90
N GLY A 543 16.25 -21.51 4.90
CA GLY A 543 15.52 -22.46 5.74
C GLY A 543 15.62 -22.16 7.24
N ALA A 544 15.29 -23.14 8.07
CA ALA A 544 15.64 -23.13 9.49
C ALA A 544 16.83 -24.09 9.71
N THR A 545 18.04 -23.54 9.73
CA THR A 545 19.29 -24.29 9.75
C THR A 545 20.26 -23.76 10.81
N ALA A 546 21.37 -24.49 11.06
CA ALA A 546 22.47 -24.03 11.90
C ALA A 546 23.00 -22.62 11.50
N GLN A 547 23.01 -22.33 10.19
CA GLN A 547 23.49 -21.05 9.68
C GLN A 547 22.52 -19.90 9.99
N THR A 548 21.20 -20.13 9.88
CA THR A 548 20.20 -19.12 10.25
C THR A 548 20.15 -18.90 11.75
N ASP A 549 20.35 -19.94 12.56
CA ASP A 549 20.48 -19.82 14.02
C ASP A 549 21.68 -18.93 14.40
N ALA A 550 22.84 -19.16 13.77
CA ALA A 550 24.04 -18.34 13.96
C ALA A 550 23.83 -16.89 13.51
N PHE A 551 23.15 -16.68 12.39
CA PHE A 551 22.75 -15.35 11.91
C PHE A 551 21.83 -14.63 12.90
N LEU A 552 20.76 -15.29 13.36
CA LEU A 552 19.80 -14.71 14.30
C LEU A 552 20.48 -14.34 15.62
N LEU A 553 21.44 -15.15 16.08
CA LEU A 553 22.26 -14.82 17.24
C LEU A 553 23.13 -13.59 17.00
N GLY A 554 23.78 -13.47 15.83
CA GLY A 554 24.55 -12.27 15.47
C GLY A 554 23.68 -11.02 15.32
N TRP A 555 22.49 -11.15 14.75
CA TRP A 555 21.49 -10.10 14.56
C TRP A 555 21.04 -9.45 15.88
N MET A 556 21.16 -10.17 17.00
CA MET A 556 20.73 -9.76 18.34
C MET A 556 21.15 -8.33 18.71
N VAL A 557 22.37 -7.94 18.35
CA VAL A 557 22.92 -6.62 18.65
C VAL A 557 22.01 -5.53 18.08
N THR A 558 21.59 -5.68 16.83
CA THR A 558 20.72 -4.72 16.16
C THR A 558 19.26 -4.87 16.56
N GLU A 559 18.80 -6.10 16.84
CA GLU A 559 17.46 -6.36 17.38
C GLU A 559 17.23 -5.66 18.71
N THR A 560 18.26 -5.62 19.55
CA THR A 560 18.23 -4.96 20.86
C THR A 560 18.42 -3.46 20.72
N ALA A 561 19.35 -3.03 19.87
CA ALA A 561 19.70 -1.62 19.73
C ALA A 561 18.59 -0.77 19.11
N GLN A 562 17.81 -1.28 18.14
CA GLN A 562 16.79 -0.46 17.46
C GLN A 562 15.66 -0.01 18.41
N PRO A 563 14.95 -0.90 19.14
CA PRO A 563 13.91 -0.46 20.08
C PRO A 563 14.51 0.36 21.22
N LEU A 564 15.69 -0.01 21.72
CA LEU A 564 16.36 0.68 22.82
C LEU A 564 16.75 2.10 22.46
N LEU A 565 17.45 2.29 21.34
CA LEU A 565 18.06 3.57 20.99
C LEU A 565 17.11 4.46 20.19
N ILE A 566 16.30 3.93 19.29
CA ILE A 566 15.43 4.74 18.42
C ILE A 566 14.09 5.05 19.10
N GLU A 567 13.41 4.01 19.59
CA GLU A 567 12.06 4.14 20.15
C GLU A 567 12.05 4.48 21.64
N GLY A 568 13.05 4.01 22.37
CA GLY A 568 13.20 4.17 23.81
C GLY A 568 14.04 5.38 24.22
N ALA A 569 15.29 5.11 24.56
CA ALA A 569 16.27 6.03 25.15
C ALA A 569 16.29 7.40 24.47
N MET A 570 16.54 7.45 23.14
CA MET A 570 16.68 8.75 22.48
C MET A 570 15.35 9.50 22.38
N ALA A 571 14.26 8.81 22.07
CA ALA A 571 12.96 9.45 21.93
C ALA A 571 12.46 10.02 23.27
N LEU A 572 12.59 9.26 24.37
CA LEU A 572 12.06 9.65 25.67
C LEU A 572 12.86 10.78 26.34
N VAL A 573 14.17 10.83 26.14
CA VAL A 573 15.02 11.84 26.79
C VAL A 573 15.32 13.03 25.90
N PHE A 574 15.65 12.82 24.63
CA PHE A 574 16.10 13.91 23.77
C PHE A 574 14.94 14.68 23.11
N VAL A 575 13.78 14.07 22.83
CA VAL A 575 12.63 14.83 22.29
C VAL A 575 12.22 15.95 23.26
N PRO A 576 11.98 15.70 24.56
CA PRO A 576 11.67 16.79 25.49
C PRO A 576 12.84 17.77 25.70
N ALA A 577 14.08 17.29 25.64
CA ALA A 577 15.26 18.17 25.75
C ALA A 577 15.36 19.15 24.57
N PHE A 578 15.12 18.70 23.34
CA PHE A 578 15.11 19.56 22.16
C PHE A 578 13.92 20.53 22.15
N VAL A 579 12.73 20.09 22.57
CA VAL A 579 11.56 20.97 22.70
C VAL A 579 11.84 22.10 23.70
N ARG A 580 12.43 21.79 24.86
CA ARG A 580 12.84 22.81 25.86
C ARG A 580 13.92 23.74 25.33
N ALA A 581 14.94 23.21 24.66
CA ALA A 581 15.99 24.02 24.06
C ALA A 581 15.46 24.94 22.95
N ALA A 582 14.46 24.49 22.18
CA ALA A 582 13.79 25.29 21.17
C ALA A 582 12.89 26.40 21.75
N ALA A 583 12.44 26.25 23.00
CA ALA A 583 11.61 27.22 23.72
C ALA A 583 12.40 28.18 24.63
N ALA A 584 13.73 28.05 24.70
CA ALA A 584 14.60 28.94 25.47
C ALA A 584 14.63 30.36 24.89
N GLU A 585 15.03 31.35 25.70
CA GLU A 585 15.16 32.76 25.25
C GLU A 585 16.12 32.91 24.06
N ASP A 586 17.21 32.14 24.04
CA ASP A 586 18.10 31.98 22.88
C ASP A 586 18.07 30.52 22.38
N PRO A 587 17.14 30.16 21.48
CA PRO A 587 17.00 28.80 21.00
C PRO A 587 18.26 28.30 20.30
N LYS A 588 18.90 29.14 19.48
CA LYS A 588 20.06 28.72 18.67
C LYS A 588 21.24 28.34 19.56
N ARG A 589 21.52 29.14 20.60
CA ARG A 589 22.57 28.84 21.57
C ARG A 589 22.23 27.62 22.41
N ALA A 590 21.02 27.53 22.95
CA ALA A 590 20.60 26.39 23.77
C ALA A 590 20.65 25.06 23.00
N LEU A 591 20.16 25.04 21.75
CA LEU A 591 20.26 23.88 20.85
C LEU A 591 21.71 23.51 20.55
N ARG A 592 22.56 24.50 20.26
CA ARG A 592 23.98 24.27 19.98
C ARG A 592 24.71 23.70 21.20
N GLU A 593 24.49 24.26 22.37
CA GLU A 593 25.11 23.78 23.61
C GLU A 593 24.66 22.35 23.95
N LEU A 594 23.38 22.04 23.74
CA LEU A 594 22.86 20.68 23.92
C LEU A 594 23.57 19.71 22.97
N VAL A 595 23.58 20.00 21.66
CA VAL A 595 24.21 19.14 20.65
C VAL A 595 25.72 18.97 20.85
N GLU A 596 26.44 20.05 21.21
CA GLU A 596 27.89 20.01 21.49
C GLU A 596 28.24 19.17 22.72
N ARG A 597 27.33 19.04 23.70
CA ARG A 597 27.52 18.18 24.87
C ARG A 597 27.08 16.74 24.61
N SER A 598 25.98 16.52 23.90
CA SER A 598 25.35 15.20 23.80
C SER A 598 25.80 14.35 22.62
N LEU A 599 25.80 14.89 21.40
CA LEU A 599 26.01 14.08 20.20
C LEU A 599 27.40 13.42 20.16
N PRO A 600 28.52 14.13 20.38
CA PRO A 600 29.85 13.52 20.39
C PRO A 600 30.02 12.47 21.48
N ALA A 601 29.48 12.72 22.67
CA ALA A 601 29.58 11.79 23.79
C ALA A 601 28.79 10.50 23.54
N ILE A 602 27.56 10.60 23.02
CA ILE A 602 26.75 9.44 22.66
C ILE A 602 27.43 8.66 21.53
N ALA A 603 27.91 9.35 20.50
CA ALA A 603 28.64 8.70 19.41
C ALA A 603 29.88 7.95 19.94
N LEU A 604 30.65 8.56 20.84
CA LEU A 604 31.82 7.93 21.46
C LEU A 604 31.44 6.70 22.29
N VAL A 605 30.39 6.78 23.10
CA VAL A 605 29.89 5.63 23.90
C VAL A 605 29.43 4.50 22.98
N LEU A 606 28.71 4.81 21.91
CA LEU A 606 28.24 3.82 20.94
C LEU A 606 29.38 3.18 20.15
N VAL A 607 30.41 3.96 19.79
CA VAL A 607 31.62 3.44 19.15
C VAL A 607 32.37 2.53 20.12
N ALA A 608 32.55 2.96 21.38
CA ALA A 608 33.19 2.15 22.41
C ALA A 608 32.43 0.83 22.65
N LEU A 609 31.11 0.89 22.73
CA LEU A 609 30.25 -0.29 22.88
C LEU A 609 30.31 -1.19 21.65
N SER A 610 30.32 -0.62 20.44
CA SER A 610 30.46 -1.36 19.19
C SER A 610 31.80 -2.11 19.15
N VAL A 611 32.90 -1.43 19.46
CA VAL A 611 34.24 -2.04 19.56
C VAL A 611 34.27 -3.12 20.63
N LEU A 612 33.65 -2.89 21.80
CA LEU A 612 33.56 -3.89 22.86
C LEU A 612 32.83 -5.15 22.38
N VAL A 613 31.69 -5.01 21.71
CA VAL A 613 30.96 -6.15 21.14
C VAL A 613 31.80 -6.85 20.06
N VAL A 614 32.52 -6.13 19.20
CA VAL A 614 33.39 -6.73 18.18
C VAL A 614 34.49 -7.59 18.80
N ILE A 615 35.15 -7.07 19.86
CA ILE A 615 36.24 -7.76 20.56
C ILE A 615 35.70 -8.97 21.32
N PHE A 616 34.62 -8.79 22.08
CA PHE A 616 34.06 -9.81 22.96
C PHE A 616 33.00 -10.71 22.29
N ALA A 617 32.75 -10.58 20.99
CA ALA A 617 31.74 -11.37 20.27
C ALA A 617 31.83 -12.89 20.53
N PRO A 618 33.01 -13.56 20.50
CA PRO A 618 33.10 -14.99 20.80
C PRO A 618 32.68 -15.33 22.23
N PHE A 619 33.07 -14.49 23.20
CA PHE A 619 32.67 -14.66 24.60
C PHE A 619 31.17 -14.46 24.78
N LEU A 620 30.60 -13.42 24.16
CA LEU A 620 29.16 -13.15 24.19
C LEU A 620 28.36 -14.30 23.59
N VAL A 621 28.80 -14.86 22.45
CA VAL A 621 28.18 -16.05 21.86
C VAL A 621 28.24 -17.24 22.81
N GLY A 622 29.40 -17.51 23.42
CA GLY A 622 29.57 -18.62 24.38
C GLY A 622 28.71 -18.48 25.64
N VAL A 623 28.41 -17.26 26.09
CA VAL A 623 27.51 -17.02 27.23
C VAL A 623 26.04 -17.10 26.83
N ILE A 624 25.68 -16.54 25.67
CA ILE A 624 24.28 -16.41 25.26
C ILE A 624 23.74 -17.72 24.67
N ALA A 625 24.56 -18.48 23.94
CA ALA A 625 24.17 -19.70 23.26
C ALA A 625 25.31 -20.73 23.32
N PRO A 626 25.63 -21.29 24.50
CA PRO A 626 26.75 -22.21 24.69
C PRO A 626 26.67 -23.50 23.85
N GLY A 627 25.46 -23.97 23.55
CA GLY A 627 25.24 -25.20 22.78
C GLY A 627 25.19 -25.02 21.25
N LEU A 628 25.38 -23.79 20.75
CA LEU A 628 25.16 -23.47 19.34
C LEU A 628 26.08 -24.28 18.41
N ALA A 629 25.52 -24.82 17.33
CA ALA A 629 26.25 -25.65 16.36
C ALA A 629 27.38 -24.91 15.62
N ASP A 630 27.19 -23.63 15.27
CA ASP A 630 28.21 -22.81 14.58
C ASP A 630 28.47 -21.46 15.32
N PRO A 631 29.24 -21.50 16.42
CA PRO A 631 29.54 -20.30 17.21
C PRO A 631 30.49 -19.33 16.49
N ALA A 632 31.28 -19.82 15.53
CA ALA A 632 32.24 -18.99 14.78
C ALA A 632 31.51 -18.08 13.78
N LEU A 633 30.53 -18.62 13.04
CA LEU A 633 29.66 -17.83 12.17
C LEU A 633 28.83 -16.84 12.97
N ALA A 634 28.33 -17.23 14.15
CA ALA A 634 27.57 -16.33 15.01
C ALA A 634 28.43 -15.18 15.54
N ALA A 635 29.67 -15.45 15.97
CA ALA A 635 30.60 -14.41 16.42
C ALA A 635 30.96 -13.45 15.28
N THR A 636 31.19 -13.97 14.07
CA THR A 636 31.42 -13.16 12.87
C THR A 636 30.20 -12.29 12.54
N SER A 637 29.01 -12.88 12.58
CA SER A 637 27.74 -12.18 12.35
C SER A 637 27.53 -11.06 13.37
N MET A 638 27.83 -11.32 14.65
CA MET A 638 27.75 -10.35 15.74
C MET A 638 28.74 -9.19 15.58
N ARG A 639 29.97 -9.46 15.15
CA ARG A 639 30.99 -8.44 14.85
C ARG A 639 30.52 -7.48 13.76
N VAL A 640 30.01 -8.03 12.65
CA VAL A 640 29.53 -7.22 11.53
C VAL A 640 28.28 -6.44 11.94
N ALA A 641 27.31 -7.07 12.61
CA ALA A 641 26.11 -6.40 13.11
C ALA A 641 26.43 -5.27 14.09
N ALA A 642 27.47 -5.41 14.91
CA ALA A 642 27.91 -4.39 15.85
C ALA A 642 28.40 -3.09 15.18
N LEU A 643 28.87 -3.14 13.93
CA LEU A 643 29.22 -1.93 13.16
C LEU A 643 27.98 -1.04 12.91
N GLY A 644 26.80 -1.66 12.80
CA GLY A 644 25.52 -0.96 12.66
C GLY A 644 25.07 -0.19 13.91
N LEU A 645 25.62 -0.52 15.09
CA LEU A 645 25.19 0.04 16.38
C LEU A 645 25.33 1.56 16.44
N VAL A 646 26.43 2.09 15.89
CA VAL A 646 26.69 3.53 15.85
C VAL A 646 25.64 4.24 14.99
N PHE A 647 25.34 3.67 13.82
CA PHE A 647 24.35 4.24 12.89
C PHE A 647 22.93 4.20 13.47
N ILE A 648 22.55 3.12 14.17
CA ILE A 648 21.26 3.02 14.86
C ILE A 648 21.12 4.13 15.90
N GLY A 649 22.14 4.33 16.75
CA GLY A 649 22.09 5.36 17.78
C GLY A 649 22.09 6.78 17.21
N VAL A 650 22.88 7.05 16.17
CA VAL A 650 22.84 8.34 15.44
C VAL A 650 21.47 8.56 14.79
N ALA A 651 20.89 7.54 14.17
CA ALA A 651 19.55 7.63 13.59
C ALA A 651 18.47 7.90 14.65
N GLY A 652 18.57 7.28 15.84
CA GLY A 652 17.71 7.54 16.99
C GLY A 652 17.84 8.99 17.48
N TYR A 653 19.07 9.49 17.61
CA TYR A 653 19.33 10.87 18.03
C TYR A 653 18.80 11.90 17.02
N LEU A 654 19.08 11.72 15.73
CA LEU A 654 18.57 12.59 14.66
C LEU A 654 17.05 12.52 14.55
N SER A 655 16.46 11.34 14.77
CA SER A 655 15.00 11.18 14.83
C SER A 655 14.40 11.98 15.99
N ALA A 656 15.02 11.92 17.18
CA ALA A 656 14.58 12.71 18.33
C ALA A 656 14.69 14.22 18.08
N PHE A 657 15.79 14.67 17.45
CA PHE A 657 15.97 16.06 17.04
C PHE A 657 14.86 16.52 16.09
N LEU A 658 14.62 15.77 15.01
CA LEU A 658 13.61 16.13 14.01
C LEU A 658 12.19 16.13 14.61
N ARG A 659 11.86 15.16 15.46
CA ARG A 659 10.58 15.12 16.17
C ARG A 659 10.40 16.31 17.12
N GLY A 660 11.46 16.74 17.81
CA GLY A 660 11.45 17.96 18.64
C GLY A 660 11.25 19.26 17.85
N HIS A 661 11.48 19.23 16.53
CA HIS A 661 11.25 20.33 15.60
C HIS A 661 10.00 20.15 14.72
N ASP A 662 9.05 19.32 15.15
CA ASP A 662 7.79 19.02 14.43
C ASP A 662 7.96 18.39 13.04
N VAL A 663 9.10 17.73 12.79
CA VAL A 663 9.39 17.01 11.54
C VAL A 663 9.27 15.50 11.75
N PHE A 664 8.12 14.94 11.37
CA PHE A 664 7.79 13.53 11.65
C PHE A 664 8.01 12.56 10.48
N GLY A 665 8.04 13.05 9.24
CA GLY A 665 8.12 12.21 8.03
C GLY A 665 9.40 11.38 7.92
N PRO A 666 10.60 11.99 7.85
CA PRO A 666 11.86 11.26 7.79
C PRO A 666 12.07 10.28 8.97
N PRO A 667 11.79 10.66 10.23
CA PRO A 667 11.82 9.70 11.36
C PRO A 667 10.89 8.49 11.20
N ALA A 668 9.77 8.63 10.49
CA ALA A 668 8.87 7.51 10.22
C ALA A 668 9.35 6.59 9.08
N ALA A 669 10.24 7.07 8.21
CA ALA A 669 10.81 6.30 7.09
C ALA A 669 12.05 5.46 7.49
N VAL A 670 12.55 5.59 8.72
CA VAL A 670 13.77 4.92 9.21
C VAL A 670 13.68 3.40 9.09
N SER A 671 12.58 2.80 9.55
CA SER A 671 12.35 1.35 9.47
C SER A 671 12.29 0.87 8.00
N THR A 672 11.56 1.60 7.15
CA THR A 672 11.49 1.35 5.71
C THR A 672 12.87 1.37 5.06
N ALA A 673 13.66 2.43 5.30
CA ALA A 673 15.00 2.56 4.73
C ALA A 673 15.93 1.43 5.16
N CYS A 674 15.84 1.01 6.43
CA CYS A 674 16.63 -0.12 6.94
C CYS A 674 16.27 -1.43 6.25
N ASN A 675 14.98 -1.75 6.17
CA ASN A 675 14.54 -3.01 5.57
C ASN A 675 14.79 -3.04 4.05
N VAL A 676 14.65 -1.92 3.35
CA VAL A 676 15.03 -1.82 1.92
C VAL A 676 16.52 -2.07 1.73
N GLY A 677 17.39 -1.38 2.47
CA GLY A 677 18.85 -1.56 2.33
C GLY A 677 19.28 -3.00 2.60
N LEU A 678 18.66 -3.64 3.59
CA LEU A 678 18.90 -5.04 3.90
C LEU A 678 18.40 -5.97 2.79
N ILE A 679 17.14 -5.85 2.38
CA ILE A 679 16.55 -6.72 1.34
C ILE A 679 17.33 -6.62 0.04
N VAL A 680 17.69 -5.41 -0.38
CA VAL A 680 18.50 -5.18 -1.60
C VAL A 680 19.85 -5.90 -1.49
N THR A 681 20.53 -5.77 -0.34
CA THR A 681 21.82 -6.43 -0.11
C THR A 681 21.69 -7.95 -0.09
N LEU A 682 20.64 -8.46 0.58
CA LEU A 682 20.34 -9.89 0.66
C LEU A 682 20.11 -10.47 -0.74
N VAL A 683 19.20 -9.89 -1.52
CA VAL A 683 18.88 -10.36 -2.87
C VAL A 683 20.10 -10.27 -3.78
N ALA A 684 20.90 -9.20 -3.70
CA ALA A 684 22.08 -9.02 -4.54
C ALA A 684 23.25 -9.96 -4.21
N LEU A 685 23.41 -10.37 -2.94
CA LEU A 685 24.62 -11.07 -2.48
C LEU A 685 24.42 -12.48 -1.94
N HIS A 686 23.18 -12.94 -1.69
CA HIS A 686 22.93 -14.25 -1.07
C HIS A 686 23.58 -15.42 -1.82
N GLN A 687 23.61 -15.40 -3.16
CA GLN A 687 24.23 -16.46 -3.96
C GLN A 687 25.76 -16.52 -3.81
N ARG A 688 26.42 -15.41 -3.44
CA ARG A 688 27.89 -15.31 -3.38
C ARG A 688 28.46 -15.61 -2.00
N ILE A 689 27.77 -15.14 -0.95
CA ILE A 689 28.27 -15.16 0.43
C ILE A 689 27.28 -15.74 1.43
N GLY A 690 26.18 -16.35 0.95
CA GLY A 690 25.19 -17.03 1.78
C GLY A 690 24.53 -16.10 2.81
N VAL A 691 24.34 -16.61 4.03
CA VAL A 691 23.64 -15.91 5.12
C VAL A 691 24.35 -14.61 5.56
N LEU A 692 25.66 -14.48 5.30
CA LEU A 692 26.40 -13.23 5.57
C LEU A 692 25.87 -12.05 4.74
N ALA A 693 25.21 -12.29 3.60
CA ALA A 693 24.51 -11.25 2.85
C ALA A 693 23.43 -10.56 3.70
N ALA A 694 22.69 -11.32 4.52
CA ALA A 694 21.70 -10.78 5.44
C ALA A 694 22.37 -9.93 6.54
N VAL A 695 23.51 -10.38 7.07
CA VAL A 695 24.29 -9.66 8.10
C VAL A 695 24.85 -8.34 7.56
N ILE A 696 25.47 -8.34 6.38
CA ILE A 696 25.96 -7.12 5.74
C ILE A 696 24.77 -6.19 5.42
N GLY A 697 23.65 -6.77 4.99
CA GLY A 697 22.40 -6.06 4.77
C GLY A 697 21.90 -5.30 6.02
N ILE A 698 22.14 -5.80 7.23
CA ILE A 698 21.88 -5.06 8.47
C ILE A 698 22.65 -3.74 8.46
N VAL A 699 23.96 -3.80 8.25
CA VAL A 699 24.84 -2.64 8.31
C VAL A 699 24.44 -1.64 7.25
N VAL A 700 24.25 -2.08 6.01
CA VAL A 700 23.74 -1.25 4.91
C VAL A 700 22.41 -0.61 5.27
N GLY A 701 21.48 -1.39 5.82
CA GLY A 701 20.19 -0.90 6.31
C GLY A 701 20.33 0.20 7.37
N THR A 702 21.20 0.02 8.36
CA THR A 702 21.46 1.04 9.39
C THR A 702 22.09 2.30 8.83
N VAL A 703 22.95 2.20 7.81
CA VAL A 703 23.47 3.37 7.07
C VAL A 703 22.33 4.08 6.34
N CYS A 704 21.42 3.34 5.69
CA CYS A 704 20.23 3.90 5.04
C CYS A 704 19.32 4.64 6.04
N MET A 705 19.23 4.20 7.30
CA MET A 705 18.50 4.91 8.36
C MET A 705 19.04 6.33 8.56
N VAL A 706 20.36 6.51 8.60
CA VAL A 706 20.97 7.84 8.73
C VAL A 706 20.80 8.63 7.44
N ALA A 707 21.00 8.00 6.29
CA ALA A 707 20.88 8.63 4.97
C ALA A 707 19.50 9.26 4.72
N VAL A 708 18.40 8.61 5.17
CA VAL A 708 17.04 9.18 5.00
C VAL A 708 16.78 10.38 5.92
N LEU A 709 17.45 10.46 7.07
CA LEU A 709 17.31 11.56 8.04
C LEU A 709 18.18 12.77 7.67
N LEU A 710 19.36 12.52 7.10
CA LEU A 710 20.41 13.51 6.91
C LEU A 710 19.98 14.74 6.09
N PRO A 711 19.25 14.65 4.96
CA PRO A 711 18.83 15.82 4.19
C PRO A 711 17.95 16.79 4.99
N SER A 712 17.12 16.25 5.89
CA SER A 712 16.22 17.03 6.74
C SER A 712 16.90 17.59 7.98
N ALA A 713 17.95 16.91 8.46
CA ALA A 713 18.72 17.30 9.65
C ALA A 713 19.87 18.26 9.33
N TRP A 714 20.52 18.13 8.17
CA TRP A 714 21.81 18.77 7.85
C TRP A 714 21.83 20.29 8.07
N ARG A 715 20.75 20.98 7.65
CA ARG A 715 20.64 22.45 7.77
C ARG A 715 20.05 22.92 9.11
N ARG A 716 19.50 22.01 9.91
CA ARG A 716 18.78 22.33 11.15
C ARG A 716 19.60 22.02 12.39
N VAL A 717 20.39 20.95 12.37
CA VAL A 717 21.24 20.56 13.48
C VAL A 717 22.44 21.52 13.55
N PRO A 718 22.67 22.18 14.70
CA PRO A 718 23.90 22.92 14.93
C PRO A 718 25.04 21.93 15.20
N TRP A 719 25.64 21.40 14.12
CA TRP A 719 26.67 20.38 14.22
C TRP A 719 27.82 20.81 15.14
N PRO A 720 28.27 19.91 16.04
CA PRO A 720 29.16 20.28 17.12
C PRO A 720 30.53 20.70 16.56
N ARG A 721 31.04 21.86 17.02
CA ARG A 721 32.41 22.32 16.68
C ARG A 721 33.43 22.02 17.77
N ARG A 722 32.96 21.66 18.97
CA ARG A 722 33.77 21.36 20.15
C ARG A 722 33.16 20.18 20.89
N ILE A 723 34.00 19.30 21.41
CA ILE A 723 33.58 18.20 22.27
C ILE A 723 33.52 18.75 23.70
N ARG A 724 32.33 18.76 24.31
CA ARG A 724 32.13 19.17 25.71
C ARG A 724 31.81 17.94 26.57
N ARG A 725 32.11 18.00 27.87
CA ARG A 725 31.79 16.92 28.83
C ARG A 725 30.27 16.71 28.89
N PHE A 726 29.85 15.45 28.92
CA PHE A 726 28.44 15.03 28.99
C PHE A 726 27.91 15.15 30.43
N ASP A 727 26.68 15.63 30.58
CA ASP A 727 26.05 15.79 31.89
C ASP A 727 25.49 14.44 32.40
N ALA A 728 26.02 13.95 33.53
CA ALA A 728 25.63 12.67 34.15
C ALA A 728 24.12 12.57 34.49
N VAL A 729 23.46 13.71 34.68
CA VAL A 729 22.02 13.81 34.94
C VAL A 729 21.17 13.31 33.77
N VAL A 730 21.62 13.51 32.53
CA VAL A 730 20.93 13.01 31.32
C VAL A 730 21.06 11.49 31.23
N LEU A 731 22.22 10.94 31.63
CA LEU A 731 22.45 9.49 31.70
C LEU A 731 21.59 8.83 32.79
N ALA A 732 21.45 9.48 33.95
CA ALA A 732 20.62 8.99 35.05
C ALA A 732 19.11 8.94 34.67
N ALA A 733 18.64 9.87 33.83
CA ALA A 733 17.27 9.87 33.32
C ALA A 733 16.99 8.75 32.30
N LEU A 734 18.04 8.25 31.62
CA LEU A 734 17.94 7.16 30.64
C LEU A 734 17.88 5.78 31.31
N LEU A 735 18.41 5.64 32.53
CA LEU A 735 18.68 4.35 33.14
C LEU A 735 17.43 3.49 33.40
N PRO A 736 16.31 4.00 33.97
CA PRO A 736 15.14 3.17 34.26
C PRO A 736 14.41 2.68 33.00
N VAL A 737 14.35 3.55 31.98
CA VAL A 737 13.72 3.25 30.68
C VAL A 737 14.58 2.26 29.90
N GLY A 738 15.89 2.51 29.84
CA GLY A 738 16.84 1.61 29.19
C GLY A 738 16.86 0.24 29.85
N ALA A 739 16.86 0.19 31.20
CA ALA A 739 16.80 -1.05 31.96
C ALA A 739 15.52 -1.84 31.65
N TYR A 740 14.35 -1.20 31.63
CA TYR A 740 13.11 -1.89 31.26
C TYR A 740 13.16 -2.47 29.84
N ILE A 741 13.62 -1.70 28.84
CA ILE A 741 13.67 -2.18 27.45
C ILE A 741 14.66 -3.34 27.30
N LEU A 742 15.83 -3.26 27.94
CA LEU A 742 16.82 -4.33 27.95
C LEU A 742 16.29 -5.59 28.64
N LEU A 743 15.67 -5.45 29.82
CA LEU A 743 15.08 -6.58 30.54
C LEU A 743 13.94 -7.21 29.75
N ARG A 744 13.11 -6.41 29.06
CA ARG A 744 12.07 -6.94 28.17
C ARG A 744 12.68 -7.76 27.03
N GLN A 745 13.80 -7.30 26.47
CA GLN A 745 14.51 -8.06 25.44
C GLN A 745 15.12 -9.36 26.00
N GLY A 746 15.40 -9.41 27.31
CA GLY A 746 15.95 -10.56 28.01
C GLY A 746 15.22 -11.89 27.81
N GLN A 747 13.91 -11.88 27.50
CA GLN A 747 13.18 -13.12 27.20
C GLN A 747 13.78 -13.82 25.98
N ILE A 748 14.10 -13.08 24.91
CA ILE A 748 14.73 -13.64 23.70
C ILE A 748 16.14 -14.16 23.99
N TYR A 749 16.85 -13.58 24.96
CA TYR A 749 18.16 -14.09 25.39
C TYR A 749 18.02 -15.44 26.09
N ILE A 750 17.02 -15.59 26.98
CA ILE A 750 16.73 -16.87 27.63
C ILE A 750 16.30 -17.92 26.60
N GLU A 751 15.46 -17.55 25.64
CA GLU A 751 15.03 -18.45 24.56
C GLU A 751 16.21 -18.96 23.74
N ARG A 752 17.14 -18.07 23.36
CA ARG A 752 18.33 -18.46 22.60
C ARG A 752 19.31 -19.28 23.43
N PHE A 753 19.43 -18.98 24.73
CA PHE A 753 20.22 -19.79 25.65
C PHE A 753 19.69 -21.21 25.73
N LEU A 754 18.40 -21.39 26.03
CA LEU A 754 17.77 -22.69 26.13
C LEU A 754 17.73 -23.40 24.76
N GLY A 755 17.37 -22.68 23.71
CA GLY A 755 17.27 -23.18 22.34
C GLY A 755 18.60 -23.60 21.75
N SER A 756 19.72 -23.06 22.24
CA SER A 756 21.06 -23.49 21.79
C SER A 756 21.39 -24.93 22.14
N TRP A 757 20.70 -25.54 23.11
CA TRP A 757 20.88 -26.94 23.49
C TRP A 757 19.99 -27.92 22.70
N LEU A 758 19.14 -27.39 21.82
CA LEU A 758 18.27 -28.18 20.94
C LEU A 758 18.92 -28.40 19.58
N GLU A 759 18.25 -29.18 18.73
CA GLU A 759 18.73 -29.47 17.38
C GLU A 759 18.86 -28.19 16.53
N PRO A 760 19.82 -28.14 15.58
CA PRO A 760 20.01 -26.98 14.72
C PRO A 760 18.72 -26.60 13.97
N GLY A 761 18.41 -25.31 13.91
CA GLY A 761 17.16 -24.79 13.36
C GLY A 761 16.11 -24.44 14.42
N SER A 762 16.24 -24.96 15.66
CA SER A 762 15.28 -24.70 16.74
C SER A 762 15.16 -23.20 17.10
N ILE A 763 16.27 -22.46 17.07
CA ILE A 763 16.25 -21.00 17.32
C ILE A 763 15.51 -20.28 16.18
N SER A 764 15.70 -20.74 14.94
CA SER A 764 14.98 -20.25 13.77
C SER A 764 13.49 -20.55 13.85
N HIS A 765 13.06 -21.76 14.19
CA HIS A 765 11.65 -22.12 14.37
C HIS A 765 10.98 -21.25 15.45
N LEU A 766 11.64 -21.06 16.61
CA LEU A 766 11.17 -20.17 17.68
C LEU A 766 11.00 -18.73 17.18
N ASN A 767 12.01 -18.20 16.49
CA ASN A 767 11.96 -16.84 15.94
C ASN A 767 10.82 -16.68 14.92
N TYR A 768 10.67 -17.60 13.97
CA TYR A 768 9.63 -17.51 12.94
C TYR A 768 8.23 -17.66 13.54
N ALA A 769 8.02 -18.60 14.46
CA ALA A 769 6.76 -18.77 15.18
C ALA A 769 6.38 -17.49 15.94
N GLN A 770 7.33 -16.88 16.64
CA GLN A 770 7.13 -15.61 17.34
C GLN A 770 6.75 -14.48 16.38
N LYS A 771 7.46 -14.30 15.25
CA LYS A 771 7.14 -13.22 14.29
C LYS A 771 5.74 -13.39 13.70
N VAL A 772 5.36 -14.60 13.31
CA VAL A 772 4.01 -14.91 12.80
C VAL A 772 2.95 -14.66 13.88
N GLY A 773 3.19 -15.14 15.10
CA GLY A 773 2.28 -14.96 16.24
C GLY A 773 2.08 -13.49 16.65
N GLN A 774 3.06 -12.62 16.41
CA GLN A 774 2.97 -11.19 16.75
C GLN A 774 2.16 -10.36 15.75
N LEU A 775 1.86 -10.87 14.53
CA LEU A 775 1.13 -10.11 13.51
C LEU A 775 -0.26 -9.65 13.99
N PRO A 776 -1.11 -10.50 14.58
CA PRO A 776 -2.43 -10.07 15.06
C PRO A 776 -2.35 -9.12 16.25
N ALA A 777 -1.41 -9.35 17.18
CA ALA A 777 -1.18 -8.46 18.33
C ALA A 777 -0.76 -7.05 17.88
N THR A 778 0.10 -6.96 16.86
CA THR A 778 0.53 -5.68 16.27
C THR A 778 -0.66 -4.93 15.64
N LEU A 779 -1.55 -5.63 14.94
CA LEU A 779 -2.78 -5.06 14.38
C LEU A 779 -3.75 -4.58 15.48
N ALA A 780 -3.90 -5.36 16.57
CA ALA A 780 -4.71 -4.97 17.73
C ALA A 780 -4.15 -3.71 18.41
N LEU A 781 -2.83 -3.61 18.54
CA LEU A 781 -2.15 -2.45 19.13
C LEU A 781 -2.25 -1.20 18.23
N LEU A 782 -2.23 -1.36 16.90
CA LEU A 782 -2.45 -0.25 15.96
C LEU A 782 -3.83 0.39 16.17
N ILE A 783 -4.87 -0.41 16.41
CA ILE A 783 -6.23 0.07 16.74
C ILE A 783 -6.22 0.85 18.08
N ALA A 784 -5.50 0.35 19.09
CA ALA A 784 -5.32 1.04 20.37
C ALA A 784 -4.44 2.30 20.27
N THR A 785 -3.53 2.37 19.29
CA THR A 785 -2.64 3.52 19.11
C THR A 785 -3.37 4.72 18.50
N VAL A 786 -4.38 4.50 17.66
CA VAL A 786 -5.27 5.57 17.16
C VAL A 786 -6.04 6.26 18.29
N THR A 787 -6.27 5.54 19.38
CA THR A 787 -6.93 6.00 20.59
C THR A 787 -6.00 6.80 21.52
N PHE A 788 -4.71 6.48 21.53
CA PHE A 788 -3.71 6.98 22.48
C PHE A 788 -3.66 8.52 22.65
N PRO A 789 -3.76 9.37 21.59
CA PRO A 789 -3.77 10.82 21.75
C PRO A 789 -4.94 11.36 22.58
N VAL A 790 -6.05 10.62 22.70
CA VAL A 790 -7.18 10.97 23.57
C VAL A 790 -6.84 10.69 25.04
N LEU A 791 -6.08 9.62 25.30
CA LEU A 791 -5.61 9.25 26.63
C LEU A 791 -4.61 10.28 27.16
N ALA A 792 -3.59 10.64 26.36
CA ALA A 792 -2.58 11.62 26.73
C ALA A 792 -3.18 13.00 27.06
N ARG A 793 -4.19 13.46 26.29
CA ARG A 793 -4.90 14.72 26.56
C ARG A 793 -5.79 14.66 27.80
N SER A 794 -6.38 13.50 28.10
CA SER A 794 -7.21 13.32 29.30
C SER A 794 -6.36 13.24 30.57
N ALA A 795 -5.17 12.65 30.48
CA ALA A 795 -4.18 12.59 31.55
C ALA A 795 -3.59 13.98 31.86
N ALA A 796 -3.20 14.74 30.82
CA ALA A 796 -2.72 16.12 30.97
C ALA A 796 -3.78 17.07 31.57
N ALA A 797 -5.08 16.74 31.43
CA ALA A 797 -6.19 17.50 32.00
C ALA A 797 -6.59 17.04 33.43
N GLY A 798 -5.83 16.14 34.06
CA GLY A 798 -6.12 15.64 35.41
C GLY A 798 -7.37 14.77 35.55
N ARG A 799 -7.98 14.32 34.44
CA ARG A 799 -9.24 13.53 34.45
C ARG A 799 -8.97 12.03 34.54
N THR A 800 -8.50 11.58 35.70
CA THR A 800 -8.12 10.18 36.00
C THR A 800 -9.21 9.17 35.68
N ASP A 801 -10.48 9.48 35.93
CA ASP A 801 -11.62 8.58 35.63
C ASP A 801 -11.81 8.31 34.14
N ARG A 802 -11.63 9.33 33.29
CA ARG A 802 -11.73 9.17 31.82
C ARG A 802 -10.54 8.37 31.28
N VAL A 803 -9.35 8.54 31.86
CA VAL A 803 -8.16 7.74 31.54
C VAL A 803 -8.40 6.28 31.90
N ARG A 804 -8.94 6.01 33.11
CA ARG A 804 -9.27 4.66 33.59
C ARG A 804 -10.32 3.98 32.73
N ALA A 805 -11.45 4.64 32.46
CA ALA A 805 -12.50 4.09 31.61
C ALA A 805 -12.00 3.76 30.20
N ARG A 806 -11.08 4.58 29.67
CA ARG A 806 -10.51 4.36 28.35
C ARG A 806 -9.52 3.20 28.32
N LEU A 807 -8.61 3.11 29.30
CA LEU A 807 -7.68 1.98 29.43
C LEU A 807 -8.44 0.65 29.54
N VAL A 808 -9.52 0.60 30.32
CA VAL A 808 -10.37 -0.59 30.42
C VAL A 808 -10.97 -0.95 29.06
N THR A 809 -11.48 0.03 28.31
CA THR A 809 -12.02 -0.19 26.96
C THR A 809 -10.96 -0.71 26.00
N ASP A 810 -9.77 -0.11 26.01
CA ASP A 810 -8.66 -0.51 25.13
C ASP A 810 -8.18 -1.93 25.46
N LEU A 811 -8.05 -2.28 26.74
CA LEU A 811 -7.73 -3.63 27.19
C LEU A 811 -8.79 -4.64 26.75
N HIS A 812 -10.09 -4.31 26.82
CA HIS A 812 -11.15 -5.19 26.34
C HIS A 812 -11.06 -5.44 24.83
N VAL A 813 -10.85 -4.38 24.04
CA VAL A 813 -10.76 -4.50 22.57
C VAL A 813 -9.53 -5.32 22.18
N ILE A 814 -8.37 -5.05 22.78
CA ILE A 814 -7.15 -5.81 22.54
C ILE A 814 -7.36 -7.28 22.93
N THR A 815 -7.91 -7.54 24.12
CA THR A 815 -8.17 -8.92 24.57
C THR A 815 -9.11 -9.66 23.64
N ALA A 816 -10.18 -9.01 23.14
CA ALA A 816 -11.11 -9.64 22.20
C ALA A 816 -10.43 -10.02 20.87
N ILE A 817 -9.64 -9.11 20.29
CA ILE A 817 -8.92 -9.36 19.04
C ILE A 817 -7.86 -10.45 19.24
N VAL A 818 -7.10 -10.39 20.33
CA VAL A 818 -6.06 -11.36 20.63
C VAL A 818 -6.65 -12.74 20.88
N LEU A 819 -7.75 -12.87 21.63
CA LEU A 819 -8.40 -14.17 21.88
C LEU A 819 -8.92 -14.79 20.57
N LEU A 820 -9.57 -14.00 19.70
CA LEU A 820 -10.01 -14.48 18.39
C LEU A 820 -8.82 -14.95 17.54
N SER A 821 -7.74 -14.17 17.54
CA SER A 821 -6.52 -14.48 16.79
C SER A 821 -5.81 -15.71 17.35
N THR A 822 -5.80 -15.87 18.67
CA THR A 822 -5.22 -17.03 19.37
C THR A 822 -6.00 -18.29 19.01
N ALA A 823 -7.33 -18.26 19.08
CA ALA A 823 -8.16 -19.39 18.68
C ALA A 823 -7.92 -19.77 17.21
N PHE A 824 -7.84 -18.77 16.32
CA PHE A 824 -7.55 -18.99 14.91
C PHE A 824 -6.16 -19.63 14.69
N LEU A 825 -5.12 -19.05 15.28
CA LEU A 825 -3.75 -19.54 15.10
C LEU A 825 -3.51 -20.89 15.76
N VAL A 826 -4.18 -21.22 16.87
CA VAL A 826 -4.09 -22.57 17.45
C VAL A 826 -4.61 -23.63 16.46
N LEU A 827 -5.73 -23.35 15.80
CA LEU A 827 -6.38 -24.32 14.90
C LEU A 827 -5.77 -24.33 13.49
N PHE A 828 -5.31 -23.19 12.99
CA PHE A 828 -4.81 -23.03 11.63
C PHE A 828 -3.30 -22.73 11.56
N ALA A 829 -2.53 -23.00 12.63
CA ALA A 829 -1.07 -22.77 12.66
C ALA A 829 -0.35 -23.41 11.47
N GLY A 830 -0.62 -24.70 11.18
CA GLY A 830 0.00 -25.42 10.06
C GLY A 830 -0.21 -24.69 8.73
N PRO A 831 -1.46 -24.49 8.28
CA PRO A 831 -1.75 -23.74 7.07
C PRO A 831 -1.19 -22.30 7.05
N VAL A 832 -1.18 -21.61 8.19
CA VAL A 832 -0.62 -20.24 8.27
C VAL A 832 0.89 -20.27 8.06
N VAL A 833 1.60 -21.16 8.75
CA VAL A 833 3.06 -21.31 8.64
C VAL A 833 3.43 -21.80 7.24
N ASP A 834 2.71 -22.76 6.68
CA ASP A 834 2.94 -23.26 5.34
C ASP A 834 2.76 -22.16 4.28
N LEU A 835 1.63 -21.42 4.34
CA LEU A 835 1.37 -20.30 3.44
C LEU A 835 2.46 -19.22 3.50
N LEU A 836 2.91 -18.90 4.71
CA LEU A 836 3.83 -17.80 4.93
C LEU A 836 5.28 -18.21 4.69
N LEU A 837 5.69 -19.40 5.11
CA LEU A 837 7.09 -19.81 5.22
C LEU A 837 7.43 -21.06 4.41
N GLY A 838 6.47 -21.94 4.09
CA GLY A 838 6.65 -23.21 3.37
C GLY A 838 7.06 -23.05 1.91
N ARG A 839 8.27 -22.55 1.67
CA ARG A 839 8.85 -22.34 0.33
C ARG A 839 10.37 -22.36 0.36
N GLY A 840 10.97 -22.68 -0.78
CA GLY A 840 12.42 -22.71 -0.94
C GLY A 840 13.06 -23.73 0.00
N ASN A 841 14.02 -23.28 0.81
CA ASN A 841 14.78 -24.12 1.74
C ASN A 841 14.04 -24.37 3.07
N PHE A 842 12.83 -23.87 3.26
CA PHE A 842 12.01 -24.12 4.44
C PHE A 842 11.16 -25.38 4.23
N THR A 843 11.52 -26.46 4.92
CA THR A 843 10.99 -27.80 4.67
C THR A 843 9.61 -28.01 5.31
N PRO A 844 8.84 -29.04 4.89
CA PRO A 844 7.59 -29.42 5.58
C PRO A 844 7.80 -29.77 7.06
N GLU A 845 8.97 -30.28 7.42
CA GLU A 845 9.35 -30.53 8.81
C GLU A 845 9.47 -29.21 9.58
N ASP A 846 10.14 -28.20 9.00
CA ASP A 846 10.23 -26.85 9.58
C ASP A 846 8.85 -26.20 9.75
N VAL A 847 7.93 -26.44 8.81
CA VAL A 847 6.54 -25.99 8.89
C VAL A 847 5.84 -26.62 10.09
N SER A 848 5.94 -27.94 10.27
CA SER A 848 5.28 -28.63 11.37
C SER A 848 5.86 -28.25 12.74
N ALA A 849 7.19 -28.15 12.85
CA ALA A 849 7.89 -27.70 14.07
C ALA A 849 7.51 -26.26 14.44
N THR A 850 7.56 -25.34 13.48
CA THR A 850 7.22 -23.92 13.68
C THR A 850 5.73 -23.75 14.01
N ALA A 851 4.84 -24.54 13.39
CA ALA A 851 3.42 -24.53 13.69
C ALA A 851 3.13 -24.99 15.13
N GLY A 852 3.75 -26.08 15.58
CA GLY A 852 3.60 -26.56 16.96
C GLY A 852 4.07 -25.54 17.99
N ILE A 853 5.21 -24.87 17.73
CA ILE A 853 5.69 -23.77 18.57
C ILE A 853 4.71 -22.59 18.55
N LEU A 854 4.20 -22.22 17.36
CA LEU A 854 3.26 -21.11 17.20
C LEU A 854 1.98 -21.33 18.03
N GLN A 855 1.42 -22.55 18.02
CA GLN A 855 0.22 -22.90 18.80
C GLN A 855 0.39 -22.62 20.29
N VAL A 856 1.59 -22.84 20.84
CA VAL A 856 1.90 -22.57 22.24
C VAL A 856 2.23 -21.10 22.47
N TYR A 857 3.01 -20.50 21.57
CA TYR A 857 3.47 -19.11 21.67
C TYR A 857 2.29 -18.13 21.72
N VAL A 858 1.23 -18.39 20.94
CA VAL A 858 0.06 -17.50 20.85
C VAL A 858 -0.72 -17.37 22.17
N LEU A 859 -0.58 -18.34 23.08
CA LEU A 859 -1.19 -18.28 24.42
C LEU A 859 -0.66 -17.11 25.26
N GLY A 860 0.58 -16.68 25.01
CA GLY A 860 1.23 -15.55 25.68
C GLY A 860 0.78 -14.16 25.18
N LEU A 861 0.08 -14.09 24.04
CA LEU A 861 -0.23 -12.81 23.39
C LEU A 861 -1.13 -11.91 24.23
N VAL A 862 -2.03 -12.49 25.04
CA VAL A 862 -2.89 -11.71 25.95
C VAL A 862 -2.03 -11.00 26.99
N GLY A 863 -1.08 -11.73 27.61
CA GLY A 863 -0.10 -11.16 28.54
C GLY A 863 0.69 -10.03 27.89
N GLN A 864 1.21 -10.27 26.67
CA GLN A 864 1.95 -9.27 25.92
C GLN A 864 1.12 -8.00 25.65
N GLY A 865 -0.12 -8.14 25.20
CA GLY A 865 -1.02 -7.00 24.95
C GLY A 865 -1.31 -6.18 26.21
N VAL A 866 -1.49 -6.85 27.35
CA VAL A 866 -1.68 -6.18 28.66
C VAL A 866 -0.42 -5.41 29.07
N VAL A 867 0.77 -6.02 28.97
CA VAL A 867 2.05 -5.36 29.28
C VAL A 867 2.25 -4.11 28.40
N GLU A 868 1.99 -4.21 27.10
CA GLU A 868 2.17 -3.10 26.15
C GLU A 868 1.26 -1.90 26.43
N VAL A 869 0.07 -2.13 26.97
CA VAL A 869 -0.88 -1.07 27.38
C VAL A 869 -0.49 -0.49 28.74
N LEU A 870 -0.24 -1.35 29.74
CA LEU A 870 -0.01 -0.92 31.12
C LEU A 870 1.32 -0.18 31.27
N CYS A 871 2.39 -0.60 30.61
CA CYS A 871 3.71 0.04 30.72
C CYS A 871 3.69 1.53 30.33
N ARG A 872 2.81 1.94 29.41
CA ARG A 872 2.68 3.35 29.00
C ARG A 872 2.21 4.25 30.14
N SER A 873 1.44 3.73 31.09
CA SER A 873 0.96 4.49 32.26
C SER A 873 2.04 4.81 33.30
N PHE A 874 3.08 3.98 33.37
CA PHE A 874 4.21 4.16 34.30
C PHE A 874 5.23 5.18 33.80
N PHE A 875 5.40 5.28 32.48
CA PHE A 875 6.34 6.22 31.86
C PHE A 875 5.71 7.58 31.53
N SER A 876 4.39 7.74 31.63
CA SER A 876 3.70 9.01 31.43
C SER A 876 3.66 9.91 32.68
N ARG A 877 4.25 9.49 33.79
CA ARG A 877 4.34 10.28 35.05
C ARG A 877 5.62 11.13 35.05
N ASP A 878 5.64 12.21 35.83
CA ASP A 878 6.76 13.17 35.87
C ASP A 878 8.13 12.56 36.22
N ARG A 879 8.16 11.36 36.85
CA ARG A 879 9.38 10.56 37.04
C ARG A 879 9.18 9.13 36.55
N PRO A 880 10.03 8.62 35.63
CA PRO A 880 9.99 7.23 35.20
C PRO A 880 10.21 6.29 36.39
N SER A 881 9.27 5.38 36.62
CA SER A 881 9.36 4.40 37.70
C SER A 881 10.27 3.23 37.33
N TRP A 882 11.03 2.71 38.30
CA TRP A 882 11.76 1.43 38.19
C TRP A 882 10.84 0.21 38.25
N TYR A 883 9.58 0.38 38.65
CA TYR A 883 8.64 -0.72 38.87
C TYR A 883 8.48 -1.65 37.65
N PRO A 884 8.29 -1.16 36.40
CA PRO A 884 8.20 -2.05 35.25
C PRO A 884 9.47 -2.87 34.99
N ALA A 885 10.64 -2.31 35.29
CA ALA A 885 11.92 -3.03 35.16
C ALA A 885 12.01 -4.16 36.21
N VAL A 886 11.70 -3.87 37.48
CA VAL A 886 11.71 -4.88 38.56
C VAL A 886 10.73 -6.01 38.29
N VAL A 887 9.51 -5.68 37.85
CA VAL A 887 8.50 -6.70 37.50
C VAL A 887 8.94 -7.56 36.32
N MET A 888 9.63 -6.98 35.33
CA MET A 888 10.19 -7.73 34.20
C MET A 888 11.22 -8.76 34.66
N VAL A 889 12.05 -8.47 35.67
CA VAL A 889 12.96 -9.46 36.26
C VAL A 889 12.19 -10.68 36.78
N GLY A 890 11.07 -10.47 37.48
CA GLY A 890 10.20 -11.56 37.93
C GLY A 890 9.69 -12.42 36.78
N GLY A 891 9.26 -11.79 35.68
CA GLY A 891 8.87 -12.49 34.46
C GLY A 891 10.00 -13.31 33.83
N LEU A 892 11.21 -12.75 33.76
CA LEU A 892 12.39 -13.44 33.25
C LEU A 892 12.76 -14.66 34.11
N VAL A 893 12.66 -14.55 35.43
CA VAL A 893 12.87 -15.70 36.34
C VAL A 893 11.85 -16.79 36.05
N VAL A 894 10.57 -16.44 35.88
CA VAL A 894 9.53 -17.42 35.49
C VAL A 894 9.86 -18.06 34.14
N THR A 895 10.24 -17.28 33.12
CA THR A 895 10.64 -17.82 31.82
C THR A 895 11.86 -18.74 31.92
N ALA A 896 12.88 -18.38 32.69
CA ALA A 896 14.07 -19.22 32.87
C ALA A 896 13.75 -20.53 33.60
N VAL A 897 12.99 -20.47 34.70
CA VAL A 897 12.66 -21.65 35.50
C VAL A 897 11.73 -22.59 34.73
N VAL A 898 10.62 -22.08 34.18
CA VAL A 898 9.67 -22.89 33.41
C VAL A 898 10.35 -23.45 32.16
N GLY A 899 11.20 -22.65 31.49
CA GLY A 899 11.95 -23.08 30.32
C GLY A 899 12.90 -24.22 30.65
N ALA A 900 13.69 -24.10 31.72
CA ALA A 900 14.60 -25.15 32.17
C ALA A 900 13.87 -26.46 32.54
N LEU A 901 12.70 -26.36 33.19
CA LEU A 901 11.90 -27.53 33.56
C LEU A 901 11.27 -28.25 32.36
N LEU A 902 10.85 -27.50 31.34
CA LEU A 902 10.13 -28.04 30.19
C LEU A 902 11.02 -28.35 28.98
N LEU A 903 12.28 -27.90 28.98
CA LEU A 903 13.22 -28.10 27.87
C LEU A 903 13.36 -29.59 27.51
N GLY A 904 13.56 -30.45 28.51
CA GLY A 904 13.76 -31.89 28.29
C GLY A 904 12.51 -32.66 27.87
N SER A 905 11.31 -32.20 28.25
CA SER A 905 10.06 -32.91 27.95
C SER A 905 9.33 -32.41 26.70
N LEU A 906 9.41 -31.09 26.43
CA LEU A 906 8.63 -30.44 25.37
C LEU A 906 9.51 -29.72 24.34
N GLY A 907 10.83 -29.70 24.48
CA GLY A 907 11.75 -29.05 23.53
C GLY A 907 11.42 -27.57 23.30
N ALA A 908 11.42 -27.15 22.03
CA ALA A 908 11.14 -25.77 21.63
C ALA A 908 9.72 -25.27 22.01
N PRO A 909 8.63 -26.06 21.86
CA PRO A 909 7.33 -25.71 22.45
C PRO A 909 7.38 -25.42 23.96
N GLY A 910 8.22 -26.13 24.72
CA GLY A 910 8.43 -25.86 26.15
C GLY A 910 9.02 -24.48 26.42
N ILE A 911 9.97 -24.03 25.58
CA ILE A 911 10.55 -22.69 25.63
C ILE A 911 9.47 -21.63 25.32
N ALA A 912 8.65 -21.85 24.30
CA ALA A 912 7.54 -20.94 23.96
C ALA A 912 6.53 -20.81 25.11
N LEU A 913 6.20 -21.92 25.78
CA LEU A 913 5.32 -21.90 26.96
C LEU A 913 5.94 -21.11 28.10
N ALA A 914 7.25 -21.21 28.29
CA ALA A 914 7.98 -20.46 29.30
C ALA A 914 7.98 -18.95 29.03
N ASN A 915 8.09 -18.54 27.77
CA ASN A 915 7.91 -17.13 27.39
C ASN A 915 6.49 -16.66 27.73
N ALA A 916 5.47 -17.41 27.28
CA ALA A 916 4.07 -17.11 27.53
C ALA A 916 3.75 -16.99 29.05
N ALA A 917 4.29 -17.90 29.87
CA ALA A 917 4.15 -17.86 31.32
C ALA A 917 4.81 -16.62 31.93
N GLY A 918 6.05 -16.32 31.53
CA GLY A 918 6.79 -15.16 32.04
C GLY A 918 6.12 -13.84 31.70
N ILE A 919 5.73 -13.62 30.44
CA ILE A 919 5.06 -12.36 30.05
C ILE A 919 3.68 -12.21 30.70
N THR A 920 2.97 -13.33 30.93
CA THR A 920 1.71 -13.33 31.66
C THR A 920 1.92 -12.99 33.14
N ALA A 921 2.98 -13.49 33.77
CA ALA A 921 3.35 -13.10 35.13
C ALA A 921 3.64 -11.60 35.22
N VAL A 922 4.39 -11.04 34.27
CA VAL A 922 4.62 -9.57 34.18
C VAL A 922 3.29 -8.82 34.07
N ALA A 923 2.39 -9.27 33.19
CA ALA A 923 1.09 -8.65 33.02
C ALA A 923 0.31 -8.57 34.35
N LEU A 924 0.26 -9.67 35.10
CA LEU A 924 -0.42 -9.75 36.39
C LEU A 924 0.24 -8.85 37.45
N LEU A 925 1.57 -8.83 37.51
CA LEU A 925 2.34 -8.04 38.46
C LEU A 925 2.34 -6.52 38.13
N LEU A 926 2.06 -6.12 36.88
CA LEU A 926 1.93 -4.71 36.51
C LEU A 926 0.57 -4.10 36.89
N VAL A 927 -0.47 -4.92 37.04
CA VAL A 927 -1.83 -4.45 37.36
C VAL A 927 -1.85 -3.61 38.66
N PRO A 928 -1.24 -4.03 39.79
CA PRO A 928 -1.23 -3.26 41.03
C PRO A 928 -0.55 -1.90 40.98
N GLY A 929 0.56 -1.76 40.22
CA GLY A 929 1.33 -0.52 40.18
C GLY A 929 0.75 0.56 39.24
N SER A 930 -0.17 0.19 38.35
CA SER A 930 -0.60 1.03 37.22
C SER A 930 -1.38 2.30 37.62
N GLY A 931 -1.79 2.43 38.88
CA GLY A 931 -2.61 3.55 39.35
C GLY A 931 -4.06 3.46 38.87
N LEU A 932 -4.46 2.34 38.27
CA LEU A 932 -5.84 1.88 38.36
C LEU A 932 -6.03 1.58 39.85
N ASP A 933 -6.69 2.45 40.61
CA ASP A 933 -7.00 2.17 42.02
C ASP A 933 -7.56 0.75 42.10
N LEU A 934 -6.74 -0.19 42.58
CA LEU A 934 -7.12 -1.54 42.94
C LEU A 934 -7.93 -1.46 44.22
N ASP A 935 -9.01 -0.69 44.16
CA ASP A 935 -10.18 -1.05 44.91
C ASP A 935 -10.50 -2.51 44.51
N ARG A 936 -10.87 -3.36 45.48
CA ARG A 936 -11.14 -4.82 45.35
C ARG A 936 -12.11 -5.20 44.21
N ARG A 937 -12.62 -4.21 43.48
CA ARG A 937 -13.60 -4.23 42.39
C ARG A 937 -13.01 -4.18 40.97
N ALA A 938 -11.74 -3.82 40.77
CA ALA A 938 -11.13 -3.74 39.42
C ALA A 938 -10.74 -5.11 38.83
N LEU A 939 -10.15 -5.99 39.64
CA LEU A 939 -9.82 -7.37 39.24
C LEU A 939 -11.07 -8.18 38.84
N PRO A 940 -12.19 -8.13 39.61
CA PRO A 940 -13.45 -8.74 39.21
C PRO A 940 -14.03 -8.15 37.92
N ARG A 941 -13.81 -6.86 37.61
CA ARG A 941 -14.27 -6.25 36.35
C ARG A 941 -13.46 -6.72 35.15
N LEU A 942 -12.14 -6.83 35.27
CA LEU A 942 -11.27 -7.41 34.24
C LEU A 942 -11.54 -8.90 34.05
N ALA A 943 -11.69 -9.66 35.14
CA ALA A 943 -12.09 -11.07 35.09
C ALA A 943 -13.48 -11.26 34.47
N ARG A 944 -14.45 -10.42 34.84
CA ARG A 944 -15.78 -10.40 34.23
C ARG A 944 -15.67 -10.07 32.73
N SER A 945 -14.85 -9.10 32.35
CA SER A 945 -14.67 -8.77 30.94
C SER A 945 -14.05 -9.88 30.10
N ALA A 946 -13.03 -10.55 30.63
CA ALA A 946 -12.44 -11.72 30.00
C ALA A 946 -13.47 -12.85 29.91
N SER A 947 -14.26 -13.09 30.97
CA SER A 947 -15.32 -14.10 30.98
C SER A 947 -16.41 -13.85 29.93
N LEU A 948 -16.70 -12.58 29.62
CA LEU A 948 -17.66 -12.19 28.58
C LEU A 948 -17.14 -12.48 27.16
N LEU A 949 -15.83 -12.63 26.99
CA LEU A 949 -15.21 -12.97 25.72
C LEU A 949 -15.00 -14.48 25.54
N LEU A 950 -15.12 -15.28 26.61
CA LEU A 950 -14.97 -16.73 26.55
C LEU A 950 -16.01 -17.39 25.66
N LEU A 951 -17.29 -17.01 25.77
CA LEU A 951 -18.36 -17.61 24.97
C LEU A 951 -18.20 -17.29 23.46
N PRO A 952 -17.97 -16.03 23.02
CA PRO A 952 -17.61 -15.75 21.63
C PRO A 952 -16.36 -16.48 21.14
N THR A 953 -15.33 -16.60 21.99
CA THR A 953 -14.09 -17.32 21.63
C THR A 953 -14.33 -18.82 21.47
N ALA A 954 -15.13 -19.43 22.35
CA ALA A 954 -15.52 -20.83 22.26
C ALA A 954 -16.36 -21.10 21.00
N ALA A 955 -17.28 -20.20 20.66
CA ALA A 955 -18.05 -20.30 19.42
C ALA A 955 -17.17 -20.18 18.17
N ALA A 956 -16.20 -19.26 18.19
CA ALA A 956 -15.19 -19.15 17.14
C ALA A 956 -14.36 -20.43 17.03
N ALA A 957 -13.88 -20.97 18.16
CA ALA A 957 -13.12 -22.21 18.19
C ALA A 957 -13.93 -23.41 17.68
N ALA A 958 -15.20 -23.54 18.08
CA ALA A 958 -16.09 -24.61 17.59
C ALA A 958 -16.31 -24.51 16.07
N ALA A 959 -16.56 -23.31 15.55
CA ALA A 959 -16.62 -23.07 14.10
C ALA A 959 -15.29 -23.38 13.43
N GLY A 960 -14.17 -23.04 14.07
CA GLY A 960 -12.82 -23.33 13.59
C GLY A 960 -12.53 -24.83 13.52
N VAL A 961 -12.90 -25.62 14.53
CA VAL A 961 -12.75 -27.08 14.54
C VAL A 961 -13.59 -27.72 13.44
N PHE A 962 -14.84 -27.30 13.29
CA PHE A 962 -15.70 -27.76 12.20
C PHE A 962 -15.09 -27.43 10.83
N LEU A 963 -14.64 -26.18 10.63
CA LEU A 963 -14.03 -25.75 9.38
C LEU A 963 -12.68 -26.41 9.12
N ALA A 964 -11.88 -26.68 10.14
CA ALA A 964 -10.60 -27.38 10.00
C ALA A 964 -10.84 -28.82 9.50
N GLY A 965 -11.86 -29.51 10.01
CA GLY A 965 -12.24 -30.83 9.50
C GLY A 965 -12.78 -30.80 8.07
N VAL A 966 -13.56 -29.77 7.71
CA VAL A 966 -14.08 -29.60 6.34
C VAL A 966 -13.00 -29.19 5.34
N LEU A 967 -11.97 -28.48 5.80
CA LEU A 967 -10.88 -27.93 4.98
C LEU A 967 -9.62 -28.80 5.06
N ASP A 968 -9.71 -30.02 5.58
CA ASP A 968 -8.57 -30.92 5.65
C ASP A 968 -8.04 -31.24 4.24
N GLY A 969 -6.73 -31.16 4.06
CA GLY A 969 -6.07 -31.25 2.75
C GLY A 969 -6.33 -30.08 1.78
N ALA A 970 -7.07 -29.03 2.18
CA ALA A 970 -7.27 -27.85 1.33
C ALA A 970 -5.98 -27.02 1.21
N PRO A 971 -5.79 -26.27 0.09
CA PRO A 971 -4.65 -25.37 -0.05
C PRO A 971 -4.55 -24.40 1.14
N PRO A 972 -3.33 -24.11 1.64
CA PRO A 972 -3.13 -23.31 2.86
C PRO A 972 -3.87 -21.96 2.84
N LEU A 973 -3.85 -21.28 1.69
CA LEU A 973 -4.56 -20.01 1.49
C LEU A 973 -6.08 -20.14 1.72
N ARG A 974 -6.70 -21.22 1.22
CA ARG A 974 -8.14 -21.47 1.39
C ARG A 974 -8.46 -21.80 2.84
N ALA A 975 -7.66 -22.66 3.48
CA ALA A 975 -7.82 -23.00 4.89
C ALA A 975 -7.77 -21.75 5.78
N VAL A 976 -6.77 -20.88 5.56
CA VAL A 976 -6.60 -19.61 6.29
C VAL A 976 -7.77 -18.64 6.06
N LEU A 977 -8.17 -18.41 4.81
CA LEU A 977 -9.21 -17.43 4.49
C LEU A 977 -10.60 -17.88 4.95
N VAL A 978 -10.98 -19.13 4.68
CA VAL A 978 -12.30 -19.66 5.06
C VAL A 978 -12.36 -19.87 6.57
N GLY A 979 -11.33 -20.46 7.16
CA GLY A 979 -11.22 -20.64 8.61
C GLY A 979 -11.28 -19.30 9.35
N GLY A 980 -10.45 -18.33 8.96
CA GLY A 980 -10.40 -17.01 9.60
C GLY A 980 -11.72 -16.24 9.47
N THR A 981 -12.35 -16.28 8.30
CA THR A 981 -13.64 -15.59 8.06
C THR A 981 -14.76 -16.25 8.85
N GLY A 982 -14.87 -17.58 8.81
CA GLY A 982 -15.89 -18.32 9.54
C GLY A 982 -15.79 -18.14 11.05
N MET A 983 -14.57 -18.21 11.61
CA MET A 983 -14.33 -17.96 13.04
C MET A 983 -14.66 -16.52 13.44
N THR A 984 -14.35 -15.54 12.60
CA THR A 984 -14.68 -14.12 12.85
C THR A 984 -16.19 -13.88 12.83
N ILE A 985 -16.92 -14.51 11.89
CA ILE A 985 -18.39 -14.44 11.82
C ILE A 985 -18.99 -15.07 13.07
N ALA A 986 -18.57 -16.28 13.44
CA ALA A 986 -19.06 -16.97 14.64
C ALA A 986 -18.80 -16.15 15.92
N PHE A 987 -17.58 -15.62 16.06
CA PHE A 987 -17.22 -14.70 17.15
C PHE A 987 -18.15 -13.48 17.19
N GLY A 988 -18.33 -12.80 16.05
CA GLY A 988 -19.14 -11.60 15.92
C GLY A 988 -20.63 -11.84 16.20
N LEU A 989 -21.20 -12.93 15.71
CA LEU A 989 -22.61 -13.28 15.92
C LEU A 989 -22.92 -13.52 17.40
N VAL A 990 -22.07 -14.29 18.09
CA VAL A 990 -22.23 -14.55 19.53
C VAL A 990 -21.97 -13.29 20.35
N LEU A 991 -20.99 -12.48 19.95
CA LEU A 991 -20.73 -11.18 20.57
C LEU A 991 -21.92 -10.23 20.48
N LEU A 992 -22.62 -10.22 19.33
CA LEU A 992 -23.83 -9.41 19.10
C LEU A 992 -25.06 -9.96 19.81
N ALA A 993 -25.20 -11.29 19.90
CA ALA A 993 -26.30 -11.95 20.58
C ALA A 993 -26.19 -11.88 22.12
N HIS A 994 -24.98 -11.73 22.65
CA HIS A 994 -24.75 -11.64 24.08
C HIS A 994 -25.21 -10.28 24.63
N GLU A 995 -26.47 -10.19 25.11
CA GLU A 995 -27.14 -8.94 25.53
C GLU A 995 -26.35 -8.07 26.52
N ARG A 996 -25.44 -8.67 27.31
CA ARG A 996 -24.57 -7.96 28.26
C ARG A 996 -23.45 -7.15 27.61
N TRP A 997 -23.28 -7.23 26.28
CA TRP A 997 -22.25 -6.51 25.51
C TRP A 997 -22.63 -5.04 25.19
N MET A 998 -23.73 -4.52 25.74
CA MET A 998 -24.20 -3.16 25.47
C MET A 998 -23.86 -2.11 26.54
N PRO A 999 -22.64 -1.56 26.53
CA PRO A 999 -22.44 -0.11 26.67
C PRO A 999 -22.78 0.63 25.35
N GLY A 1000 -22.89 -0.10 24.24
CA GLY A 1000 -23.14 0.41 22.89
C GLY A 1000 -24.51 1.08 22.68
N ARG A 1001 -25.58 0.63 23.35
CA ARG A 1001 -26.88 1.31 23.31
C ARG A 1001 -26.79 2.71 23.92
N ALA A 1002 -26.00 2.90 24.98
CA ALA A 1002 -25.77 4.22 25.57
C ALA A 1002 -24.86 5.12 24.70
N LEU A 1003 -23.88 4.55 23.99
CA LEU A 1003 -23.00 5.28 23.07
C LEU A 1003 -23.70 5.69 21.77
N LEU A 1004 -24.53 4.82 21.19
CA LEU A 1004 -25.36 5.12 20.02
C LEU A 1004 -26.54 6.04 20.37
N ALA A 1005 -27.10 5.94 21.59
CA ALA A 1005 -28.09 6.89 22.09
C ALA A 1005 -27.47 8.26 22.39
N ARG A 1006 -26.30 8.33 23.03
CA ARG A 1006 -25.59 9.61 23.28
C ARG A 1006 -25.09 10.28 22.00
N ALA A 1007 -24.66 9.52 20.99
CA ALA A 1007 -24.29 10.06 19.68
C ALA A 1007 -25.49 10.62 18.89
N ARG A 1008 -26.73 10.27 19.28
CA ARG A 1008 -27.96 10.88 18.75
C ARG A 1008 -28.39 12.12 19.54
N THR A 1009 -27.92 12.31 20.77
CA THR A 1009 -28.37 13.40 21.65
C THR A 1009 -27.31 14.48 21.92
N SER A 1010 -26.03 14.28 21.60
CA SER A 1010 -24.99 15.30 21.80
C SER A 1010 -24.99 16.34 20.67
N THR A 1011 -25.18 17.61 21.01
CA THR A 1011 -25.04 18.74 20.09
C THR A 1011 -23.57 18.92 19.65
N PRO A 1012 -23.31 19.60 18.51
CA PRO A 1012 -21.98 19.69 17.91
C PRO A 1012 -20.90 20.38 18.77
N GLU A 1013 -21.26 21.03 19.86
CA GLU A 1013 -20.33 21.73 20.76
C GLU A 1013 -19.65 20.82 21.79
N GLU A 1014 -20.29 19.74 22.25
CA GLU A 1014 -19.67 18.83 23.24
C GLU A 1014 -18.61 17.89 22.64
N VAL A 1015 -18.53 17.82 21.30
CA VAL A 1015 -17.62 16.93 20.55
C VAL A 1015 -16.41 17.67 19.97
N ARG A 1016 -16.36 19.00 20.07
CA ARG A 1016 -15.15 19.79 19.77
C ARG A 1016 -14.26 19.91 21.00
#